data_AF-A0A6V8HLC8-F1
#
_entry.id   AF-A0A6V8HLC8-F1
#
_cell.length_a   1.000
_cell.length_b   1.000
_cell.length_c   1.000
_cell.angle_alpha   90.00
_cell.angle_beta   90.00
_cell.angle_gamma   90.00
#
_symmetry.space_group_name_H-M   'P 1'
#
loop_
_entity.id
_entity.type
_entity.pdbx_description
1 polymer ?
#
loop_
_entity_poly.entity_id
_entity_poly.type
_entity_poly.pdbx_seq_one_letter_code
_entity_poly.pdbx_strand_id
1 'polypeptide(L)'
;MSKPTIVIVPGSFTSSSAYDTLASILTKQYNYEVIVGTVQSASRAPPEKPATMQEDAAYFRGIIEALSNQGKDVVVVGHSYGGIVATESVKKVTKSERQVQGKSAGGVVRVIYVVSLVAQIGETAIQVMGGQLGPTIKILGDYMHFDTEAGAVYLYDGLPSEEALEAGRKYTTIHSTTSFLDPVTNAAVDHVPVTYIHTRKDNIVPLERQQQIVESLKSRNAKNVSTITINEGHMPQALAPEVLAKAIVEGISQVTLLQEEGYNFINLTAQACGHFRLAGNLSDADILPFARLNINVIVDEMAHLAILMLYASIPAVILLHLFVSPYTKVEESFHIQATHDILTYGIPSPLHLNRTVIAERLQSEYDHFSFPGAVPRTFIGALALAGASWPVVWFQENVDRQVLVRAILGLFNALSLMVYARGIQSSFGNATAYWYLIFQASQFHVAYYASRTLSNMFAFGMTTFALRLLLPDPSTNNAKSAKSTKAKEKVTKSKADTKKPTTASPNYSRYRLALILFTVAGIIFRSELALLLATNTVYYFLTRRIRIWQDIVPAGIIGLFIGLTVTVTVDSYFWQEFPLWPEFSAFKFNVISGQASAWGIDPWYFYFTSALPRLLLNPLAWLVCIPASVVASKTRRASLSLIVPSLAFVAVYSLQPHKEWRFIIYVIPALTTAAAQGAANIWTNRGKSIFYRFLSFSLVVSTLASFLFSTFVLLPISSANYPGAQAIQRVHFHGQGTQPHINLYMGNLACQTGVTRFLQQHQNFDSPSEVEEDATIGTKWEYDKTEDPILKSKPAFWSNIDYALIEDHEFKELQSHSSDPESWEVIDTIFGFGGFKFIKPSAPSQHEDRSSIEINAIKRIAGDKGVDYYNKFRDEITRRLTRGYWVEMSLVPKIRVVKHSRAI
;
A
#
# COMPACT_ATOMS: atom_id res chain seq x y z
N MET A 1 38.09 -8.80 18.35
CA MET A 1 38.36 -9.61 17.14
C MET A 1 39.23 -8.79 16.19
N SER A 2 40.10 -9.42 15.41
CA SER A 2 40.84 -8.75 14.33
C SER A 2 39.89 -8.23 13.26
N LYS A 3 40.17 -7.06 12.67
CA LYS A 3 39.38 -6.54 11.54
C LYS A 3 39.50 -7.50 10.35
N PRO A 4 38.42 -7.73 9.58
CA PRO A 4 38.51 -8.55 8.37
C PRO A 4 39.38 -7.88 7.30
N THR A 5 40.00 -8.67 6.43
CA THR A 5 40.67 -8.19 5.23
C THR A 5 39.63 -7.90 4.15
N ILE A 6 39.74 -6.76 3.48
CA ILE A 6 38.83 -6.32 2.41
C ILE A 6 39.42 -6.75 1.06
N VAL A 7 38.67 -7.50 0.26
CA VAL A 7 39.04 -7.85 -1.11
C VAL A 7 38.12 -7.11 -2.07
N ILE A 8 38.64 -6.17 -2.85
CA ILE A 8 37.90 -5.37 -3.82
C ILE A 8 37.96 -6.05 -5.20
N VAL A 9 36.77 -6.23 -5.79
CA VAL A 9 36.55 -6.80 -7.12
C VAL A 9 36.09 -5.66 -8.05
N PRO A 10 36.95 -5.21 -8.98
CA PRO A 10 36.64 -4.14 -9.92
C PRO A 10 35.44 -4.40 -10.83
N GLY A 11 34.86 -3.31 -11.34
CA GLY A 11 33.82 -3.33 -12.37
C GLY A 11 34.34 -3.68 -13.77
N SER A 12 33.41 -3.79 -14.72
CA SER A 12 33.73 -4.06 -16.13
C SER A 12 34.49 -2.89 -16.75
N PHE A 13 35.30 -3.17 -17.76
CA PHE A 13 36.11 -2.17 -18.47
C PHE A 13 36.98 -1.29 -17.55
N THR A 14 37.33 -1.73 -16.34
CA THR A 14 38.01 -0.88 -15.35
C THR A 14 39.30 -1.53 -14.86
N SER A 15 40.40 -0.80 -14.94
CA SER A 15 41.68 -1.17 -14.32
C SER A 15 41.58 -1.19 -12.78
N SER A 16 42.27 -2.13 -12.12
CA SER A 16 42.35 -2.19 -10.65
C SER A 16 42.92 -0.91 -10.03
N SER A 17 43.79 -0.19 -10.75
CA SER A 17 44.35 1.08 -10.28
C SER A 17 43.31 2.19 -10.04
N ALA A 18 42.10 2.06 -10.60
CA ALA A 18 40.99 2.98 -10.33
C ALA A 18 40.52 2.95 -8.85
N TYR A 19 40.91 1.93 -8.08
CA TYR A 19 40.52 1.77 -6.67
C TYR A 19 41.65 2.08 -5.69
N ASP A 20 42.84 2.49 -6.17
CA ASP A 20 44.01 2.71 -5.31
C ASP A 20 43.76 3.79 -4.25
N THR A 21 43.06 4.88 -4.60
CA THR A 21 42.68 5.94 -3.66
C THR A 21 41.75 5.40 -2.57
N LEU A 22 40.72 4.64 -2.94
CA LEU A 22 39.80 4.01 -1.99
C LEU A 22 40.53 3.03 -1.07
N ALA A 23 41.40 2.20 -1.63
CA ALA A 23 42.21 1.24 -0.85
C ALA A 23 43.14 1.96 0.13
N SER A 24 43.81 3.04 -0.32
CA SER A 24 44.65 3.88 0.53
C SER A 24 43.86 4.48 1.69
N ILE A 25 42.63 4.96 1.48
CA ILE A 25 41.77 5.49 2.54
C ILE A 25 41.37 4.40 3.54
N LEU A 26 40.89 3.26 3.05
CA LEU A 26 40.50 2.12 3.89
C LEU A 26 41.67 1.60 4.74
N THR A 27 42.88 1.59 4.20
CA THR A 27 44.10 1.21 4.93
C THR A 27 44.58 2.29 5.89
N LYS A 28 44.80 3.52 5.42
CA LYS A 28 45.44 4.57 6.25
C LYS A 28 44.50 5.18 7.28
N GLN A 29 43.23 5.41 6.92
CA GLN A 29 42.26 6.07 7.79
C GLN A 29 41.48 5.09 8.65
N TYR A 30 41.06 3.95 8.05
CA TYR A 30 40.21 2.98 8.74
C TYR A 30 40.95 1.74 9.23
N ASN A 31 42.25 1.63 8.98
CA ASN A 31 43.12 0.54 9.46
C ASN A 31 42.62 -0.86 9.06
N TYR A 32 42.18 -1.01 7.81
CA TYR A 32 41.88 -2.29 7.18
C TYR A 32 43.03 -2.75 6.28
N GLU A 33 43.31 -4.06 6.27
CA GLU A 33 44.10 -4.66 5.20
C GLU A 33 43.20 -4.74 3.95
N VAL A 34 43.67 -4.22 2.82
CA VAL A 34 42.90 -4.14 1.58
C VAL A 34 43.69 -4.73 0.43
N ILE A 35 43.04 -5.59 -0.36
CA ILE A 35 43.57 -6.17 -1.59
C ILE A 35 42.64 -5.78 -2.72
N VAL A 36 43.15 -5.09 -3.74
CA VAL A 36 42.43 -4.85 -4.99
C VAL A 36 42.89 -5.89 -5.99
N GLY A 37 41.99 -6.79 -6.39
CA GLY A 37 42.30 -7.79 -7.41
C GLY A 37 42.06 -7.26 -8.82
N THR A 38 42.63 -7.92 -9.82
CA THR A 38 42.39 -7.61 -11.23
C THR A 38 41.48 -8.67 -11.82
N VAL A 39 40.34 -8.26 -12.38
CA VAL A 39 39.46 -9.16 -13.14
C VAL A 39 40.16 -9.54 -14.45
N GLN A 40 40.31 -10.84 -14.69
CA GLN A 40 41.02 -11.40 -15.83
C GLN A 40 40.31 -11.05 -17.15
N SER A 41 39.00 -10.96 -17.10
CA SER A 41 38.16 -10.51 -18.21
C SER A 41 38.45 -9.08 -18.67
N ALA A 42 39.05 -8.23 -17.82
CA ALA A 42 39.42 -6.86 -18.17
C ALA A 42 40.94 -6.61 -18.27
N SER A 43 41.77 -7.66 -18.08
CA SER A 43 43.22 -7.57 -18.15
C SER A 43 43.83 -8.24 -19.37
N ARG A 44 43.16 -9.23 -19.95
CA ARG A 44 43.62 -9.91 -21.18
C ARG A 44 43.23 -9.09 -22.40
N ALA A 45 44.11 -9.02 -23.39
CA ALA A 45 43.85 -8.34 -24.65
C ALA A 45 44.20 -9.22 -25.86
N PRO A 46 43.58 -9.02 -27.04
CA PRO A 46 44.00 -9.70 -28.26
C PRO A 46 45.53 -9.61 -28.46
N PRO A 47 46.22 -10.72 -28.76
CA PRO A 47 45.70 -12.02 -29.20
C PRO A 47 45.44 -13.05 -28.07
N GLU A 48 45.45 -12.66 -26.80
CA GLU A 48 45.14 -13.57 -25.69
C GLU A 48 43.70 -14.10 -25.78
N LYS A 49 43.46 -15.26 -25.16
CA LYS A 49 42.11 -15.83 -25.09
C LYS A 49 41.25 -15.02 -24.10
N PRO A 50 40.03 -14.60 -24.47
CA PRO A 50 39.10 -13.92 -23.56
C PRO A 50 38.83 -14.78 -22.32
N ALA A 51 38.90 -14.15 -21.14
CA ALA A 51 38.61 -14.85 -19.89
C ALA A 51 37.10 -15.01 -19.67
N THR A 52 36.71 -16.10 -19.04
CA THR A 52 35.34 -16.38 -18.58
C THR A 52 35.06 -15.72 -17.23
N MET A 53 33.78 -15.58 -16.87
CA MET A 53 33.39 -15.14 -15.52
C MET A 53 33.86 -16.13 -14.45
N GLN A 54 33.89 -17.43 -14.77
CA GLN A 54 34.39 -18.46 -13.85
C GLN A 54 35.90 -18.35 -13.61
N GLU A 55 36.69 -17.92 -14.60
CA GLU A 55 38.11 -17.61 -14.40
C GLU A 55 38.31 -16.40 -13.50
N ASP A 56 37.50 -15.34 -13.66
CA ASP A 56 37.50 -14.21 -12.72
C ASP A 56 37.18 -14.70 -11.30
N ALA A 57 36.09 -15.45 -11.14
CA ALA A 57 35.66 -15.97 -9.85
C ALA A 57 36.70 -16.91 -9.21
N ALA A 58 37.39 -17.73 -10.01
CA ALA A 58 38.46 -18.61 -9.55
C ALA A 58 39.67 -17.83 -9.06
N TYR A 59 40.07 -16.76 -9.77
CA TYR A 59 41.15 -15.87 -9.34
C TYR A 59 40.87 -15.25 -7.96
N PHE A 60 39.68 -14.64 -7.78
CA PHE A 60 39.30 -14.05 -6.50
C PHE A 60 39.10 -15.10 -5.40
N ARG A 61 38.55 -16.27 -5.72
CA ARG A 61 38.44 -17.39 -4.78
C ARG A 61 39.81 -17.82 -4.26
N GLY A 62 40.83 -17.88 -5.12
CA GLY A 62 42.21 -18.19 -4.71
C GLY A 62 42.76 -17.20 -3.69
N ILE A 63 42.54 -15.90 -3.89
CA ILE A 63 42.92 -14.85 -2.93
C ILE A 63 42.19 -15.06 -1.60
N ILE A 64 40.86 -15.25 -1.65
CA ILE A 64 40.02 -15.47 -0.47
C ILE A 64 40.48 -16.72 0.30
N GLU A 65 40.77 -17.82 -0.38
CA GLU A 65 41.24 -19.05 0.23
C GLU A 65 42.61 -18.89 0.87
N ALA A 66 43.55 -18.21 0.22
CA ALA A 66 44.87 -17.94 0.77
C ALA A 66 44.79 -17.14 2.09
N LEU A 67 43.96 -16.08 2.13
CA LEU A 67 43.70 -15.29 3.34
C LEU A 67 43.00 -16.12 4.42
N SER A 68 41.98 -16.89 4.03
CA SER A 68 41.19 -17.70 4.95
C SER A 68 42.02 -18.85 5.55
N ASN A 69 43.00 -19.38 4.81
CA ASN A 69 43.95 -20.39 5.29
C ASN A 69 44.95 -19.81 6.31
N GLN A 70 45.20 -18.50 6.28
CA GLN A 70 45.93 -17.77 7.34
C GLN A 70 45.06 -17.45 8.56
N GLY A 71 43.79 -17.89 8.56
CA GLY A 71 42.84 -17.63 9.64
C GLY A 71 42.21 -16.24 9.61
N LYS A 72 42.31 -15.51 8.48
CA LYS A 72 41.72 -14.17 8.34
C LYS A 72 40.25 -14.25 7.96
N ASP A 73 39.43 -13.37 8.55
CA ASP A 73 38.08 -13.09 8.07
C ASP A 73 38.14 -12.18 6.85
N VAL A 74 37.30 -12.43 5.85
CA VAL A 74 37.35 -11.71 4.57
C VAL A 74 36.00 -11.04 4.27
N VAL A 75 36.05 -9.78 3.83
CA VAL A 75 34.92 -9.06 3.25
C VAL A 75 35.19 -8.84 1.77
N VAL A 76 34.30 -9.30 0.91
CA VAL A 76 34.43 -9.13 -0.55
C VAL A 76 33.58 -7.94 -0.97
N VAL A 77 34.17 -6.96 -1.65
CA VAL A 77 33.50 -5.76 -2.15
C VAL A 77 33.45 -5.84 -3.67
N GLY A 78 32.29 -6.09 -4.26
CA GLY A 78 32.09 -6.04 -5.71
C GLY A 78 31.59 -4.67 -6.14
N HIS A 79 32.12 -4.12 -7.23
CA HIS A 79 31.60 -2.91 -7.88
C HIS A 79 31.10 -3.24 -9.29
N SER A 80 29.92 -2.74 -9.68
CA SER A 80 29.34 -2.98 -11.02
C SER A 80 29.35 -4.48 -11.40
N TYR A 81 29.92 -4.88 -12.55
CA TYR A 81 30.16 -6.29 -12.93
C TYR A 81 30.86 -7.13 -11.84
N GLY A 82 31.72 -6.52 -11.03
CA GLY A 82 32.40 -7.16 -9.91
C GLY A 82 31.45 -7.77 -8.87
N GLY A 83 30.17 -7.39 -8.83
CA GLY A 83 29.16 -8.07 -8.02
C GLY A 83 28.86 -9.51 -8.47
N ILE A 84 28.90 -9.78 -9.77
CA ILE A 84 28.74 -11.13 -10.35
C ILE A 84 29.91 -12.01 -9.90
N VAL A 85 31.13 -11.50 -10.07
CA VAL A 85 32.37 -12.18 -9.70
C VAL A 85 32.47 -12.36 -8.17
N ALA A 86 32.08 -11.35 -7.38
CA ALA A 86 32.02 -11.45 -5.93
C ALA A 86 31.03 -12.55 -5.50
N THR A 87 29.86 -12.62 -6.14
CA THR A 87 28.85 -13.65 -5.86
C THR A 87 29.40 -15.05 -6.15
N GLU A 88 30.05 -15.25 -7.28
CA GLU A 88 30.54 -16.57 -7.69
C GLU A 88 31.82 -17.00 -6.94
N SER A 89 32.70 -16.06 -6.59
CA SER A 89 33.97 -16.34 -5.93
C SER A 89 33.80 -16.87 -4.50
N VAL A 90 32.75 -16.45 -3.78
CA VAL A 90 32.54 -16.85 -2.37
C VAL A 90 31.97 -18.26 -2.19
N LYS A 91 31.62 -18.95 -3.29
CA LYS A 91 31.08 -20.31 -3.30
C LYS A 91 31.98 -21.26 -2.49
N LYS A 92 31.43 -21.89 -1.44
CA LYS A 92 32.10 -22.87 -0.56
C LYS A 92 33.28 -22.35 0.26
N VAL A 93 33.51 -21.04 0.30
CA VAL A 93 34.63 -20.41 1.03
C VAL A 93 34.17 -19.40 2.09
N THR A 94 32.86 -19.35 2.37
CA THR A 94 32.33 -18.60 3.52
C THR A 94 32.81 -19.19 4.84
N LYS A 95 32.84 -18.38 5.90
CA LYS A 95 33.32 -18.82 7.22
C LYS A 95 32.51 -20.00 7.77
N SER A 96 31.18 -19.96 7.60
CA SER A 96 30.27 -21.02 8.01
C SER A 96 30.52 -22.32 7.23
N GLU A 97 30.65 -22.25 5.90
CA GLU A 97 30.92 -23.44 5.07
C GLU A 97 32.30 -24.05 5.34
N ARG A 98 33.32 -23.22 5.62
CA ARG A 98 34.67 -23.70 5.98
C ARG A 98 34.70 -24.36 7.36
N GLN A 99 33.93 -23.86 8.33
CA GLN A 99 33.77 -24.49 9.64
C GLN A 99 33.15 -25.89 9.51
N VAL A 100 32.14 -26.05 8.65
CA VAL A 100 31.54 -27.37 8.35
C VAL A 100 32.54 -28.33 7.70
N GLN A 101 33.49 -27.81 6.91
CA GLN A 101 34.58 -28.60 6.32
C GLN A 101 35.71 -28.95 7.32
N GLY A 102 35.57 -28.62 8.60
CA GLY A 102 36.59 -28.88 9.62
C GLY A 102 37.81 -27.96 9.55
N LYS A 103 37.74 -26.84 8.80
CA LYS A 103 38.81 -25.85 8.69
C LYS A 103 38.56 -24.71 9.68
N SER A 104 39.47 -24.46 10.62
CA SER A 104 39.28 -23.44 11.67
C SER A 104 40.17 -22.20 11.48
N ALA A 105 39.54 -21.04 11.28
CA ALA A 105 39.83 -19.71 11.85
C ALA A 105 39.40 -18.54 10.94
N GLY A 106 39.32 -18.74 9.62
CA GLY A 106 39.01 -17.68 8.65
C GLY A 106 38.07 -18.11 7.51
N GLY A 107 37.48 -17.13 6.84
CA GLY A 107 36.53 -17.31 5.74
C GLY A 107 35.79 -16.02 5.40
N VAL A 108 34.98 -16.04 4.35
CA VAL A 108 34.17 -14.86 3.98
C VAL A 108 33.07 -14.64 5.02
N VAL A 109 33.01 -13.43 5.58
CA VAL A 109 32.04 -13.03 6.61
C VAL A 109 30.98 -12.05 6.09
N ARG A 110 31.23 -11.38 4.95
CA ARG A 110 30.28 -10.49 4.29
C ARG A 110 30.64 -10.27 2.82
N VAL A 111 29.62 -10.03 1.98
CA VAL A 111 29.79 -9.46 0.64
C VAL A 111 29.17 -8.06 0.61
N ILE A 112 29.86 -7.09 0.01
CA ILE A 112 29.35 -5.73 -0.16
C ILE A 112 29.26 -5.45 -1.66
N TYR A 113 28.07 -5.11 -2.13
CA TYR A 113 27.81 -4.71 -3.50
C TYR A 113 27.81 -3.18 -3.57
N VAL A 114 28.66 -2.58 -4.39
CA VAL A 114 28.69 -1.14 -4.68
C VAL A 114 28.13 -0.96 -6.07
N VAL A 115 26.90 -0.45 -6.17
CA VAL A 115 26.14 -0.34 -7.43
C VAL A 115 26.39 -1.49 -8.41
N SER A 116 26.20 -2.71 -7.93
CA SER A 116 26.64 -3.90 -8.64
C SER A 116 25.54 -4.61 -9.38
N LEU A 117 25.91 -5.28 -10.47
CA LEU A 117 25.08 -6.31 -11.05
C LEU A 117 25.10 -7.54 -10.13
N VAL A 118 23.91 -8.05 -9.79
CA VAL A 118 23.77 -9.27 -8.99
C VAL A 118 22.73 -10.17 -9.66
N ALA A 119 23.21 -11.22 -10.31
CA ALA A 119 22.39 -12.18 -11.05
C ALA A 119 21.86 -13.28 -10.13
N GLN A 120 20.71 -13.86 -10.49
CA GLN A 120 20.23 -15.10 -9.90
C GLN A 120 20.98 -16.31 -10.47
N ILE A 121 20.85 -17.45 -9.80
CA ILE A 121 21.43 -18.71 -10.32
C ILE A 121 20.80 -19.02 -11.68
N GLY A 122 21.66 -19.20 -12.69
CA GLY A 122 21.28 -19.44 -14.08
C GLY A 122 21.19 -18.18 -14.93
N GLU A 123 21.20 -16.98 -14.35
CA GLU A 123 21.22 -15.72 -15.09
C GLU A 123 22.64 -15.25 -15.43
N THR A 124 22.75 -14.47 -16.50
CA THR A 124 24.00 -13.89 -17.00
C THR A 124 24.07 -12.38 -16.71
N ALA A 125 25.26 -11.77 -16.78
CA ALA A 125 25.40 -10.33 -16.55
C ALA A 125 24.58 -9.49 -17.55
N ILE A 126 24.53 -9.91 -18.83
CA ILE A 126 23.75 -9.20 -19.85
C ILE A 126 22.24 -9.27 -19.58
N GLN A 127 21.74 -10.37 -19.03
CA GLN A 127 20.32 -10.49 -18.64
C GLN A 127 19.98 -9.55 -17.49
N VAL A 128 20.89 -9.40 -16.51
CA VAL A 128 20.73 -8.42 -15.42
C VAL A 128 20.71 -6.98 -15.96
N MET A 129 21.40 -6.72 -17.07
CA MET A 129 21.40 -5.43 -17.76
C MET A 129 20.21 -5.22 -18.71
N GLY A 130 19.22 -6.13 -18.75
CA GLY A 130 18.04 -6.00 -19.61
C GLY A 130 18.17 -6.63 -20.99
N GLY A 131 19.21 -7.45 -21.22
CA GLY A 131 19.39 -8.25 -22.43
C GLY A 131 20.12 -7.54 -23.58
N GLN A 132 20.51 -6.28 -23.43
CA GLN A 132 21.26 -5.50 -24.42
C GLN A 132 22.39 -4.72 -23.75
N LEU A 133 23.49 -4.51 -24.48
CA LEU A 133 24.58 -3.63 -24.05
C LEU A 133 24.26 -2.18 -24.45
N GLY A 134 24.75 -1.22 -23.66
CA GLY A 134 24.55 0.20 -23.95
C GLY A 134 25.24 0.67 -25.24
N PRO A 135 24.81 1.80 -25.84
CA PRO A 135 25.31 2.28 -27.13
C PRO A 135 26.81 2.64 -27.13
N THR A 136 27.40 2.85 -25.95
CA THR A 136 28.82 3.13 -25.76
C THR A 136 29.70 1.88 -25.72
N ILE A 137 29.11 0.67 -25.79
CA ILE A 137 29.86 -0.59 -25.82
C ILE A 137 29.82 -1.18 -27.22
N LYS A 138 30.99 -1.39 -27.82
CA LYS A 138 31.17 -2.01 -29.13
C LYS A 138 31.71 -3.42 -28.95
N ILE A 139 30.98 -4.42 -29.46
CA ILE A 139 31.46 -5.81 -29.52
C ILE A 139 32.39 -5.94 -30.73
N LEU A 140 33.64 -6.31 -30.49
CA LEU A 140 34.69 -6.53 -31.49
C LEU A 140 35.23 -7.96 -31.35
N GLY A 141 34.54 -8.91 -31.98
CA GLY A 141 34.83 -10.34 -31.84
C GLY A 141 34.55 -10.82 -30.42
N ASP A 142 35.50 -11.52 -29.81
CA ASP A 142 35.33 -12.07 -28.46
C ASP A 142 35.61 -11.05 -27.33
N TYR A 143 35.89 -9.80 -27.70
CA TYR A 143 36.12 -8.70 -26.78
C TYR A 143 35.14 -7.55 -27.02
N MET A 144 34.90 -6.77 -25.98
CA MET A 144 34.11 -5.56 -25.97
C MET A 144 35.01 -4.37 -25.68
N HIS A 145 34.71 -3.25 -26.34
CA HIS A 145 35.36 -1.97 -26.14
C HIS A 145 34.35 -0.93 -25.68
N PHE A 146 34.70 -0.22 -24.62
CA PHE A 146 33.94 0.94 -24.18
C PHE A 146 34.44 2.19 -24.92
N ASP A 147 33.52 2.93 -25.54
CA ASP A 147 33.80 4.19 -26.20
C ASP A 147 34.02 5.27 -25.14
N THR A 148 35.27 5.44 -24.72
CA THR A 148 35.65 6.36 -23.65
C THR A 148 35.26 7.80 -23.96
N GLU A 149 35.39 8.25 -25.21
CA GLU A 149 35.09 9.63 -25.60
C GLU A 149 33.59 9.93 -25.45
N ALA A 150 32.73 8.98 -25.85
CA ALA A 150 31.28 9.12 -25.70
C ALA A 150 30.78 8.79 -24.28
N GLY A 151 31.47 7.92 -23.55
CA GLY A 151 30.97 7.29 -22.33
C GLY A 151 31.52 7.84 -21.01
N ALA A 152 32.69 8.50 -21.02
CA ALA A 152 33.35 8.93 -19.78
C ALA A 152 32.52 9.95 -18.98
N VAL A 153 31.81 10.85 -19.66
CA VAL A 153 30.94 11.85 -19.03
C VAL A 153 29.77 11.23 -18.25
N TYR A 154 29.35 10.02 -18.62
CA TYR A 154 28.30 9.29 -17.90
C TYR A 154 28.85 8.44 -16.75
N LEU A 155 30.06 7.87 -16.91
CA LEU A 155 30.72 7.07 -15.88
C LEU A 155 31.22 7.93 -14.71
N TYR A 156 31.76 9.10 -15.01
CA TYR A 156 32.33 10.05 -14.06
C TYR A 156 31.48 11.31 -13.93
N ASP A 157 30.16 11.16 -14.05
CA ASP A 157 29.20 12.24 -13.87
C ASP A 157 29.35 12.87 -12.47
N GLY A 158 29.88 14.09 -12.45
CA GLY A 158 30.34 14.79 -11.24
C GLY A 158 31.73 15.41 -11.34
N LEU A 159 32.56 14.98 -12.31
CA LEU A 159 33.81 15.65 -12.68
C LEU A 159 33.61 16.63 -13.85
N PRO A 160 34.45 17.68 -13.97
CA PRO A 160 34.55 18.45 -15.21
C PRO A 160 34.83 17.55 -16.42
N SER A 161 34.29 17.87 -17.60
CA SER A 161 34.34 16.99 -18.77
C SER A 161 35.75 16.53 -19.16
N GLU A 162 36.75 17.40 -19.06
CA GLU A 162 38.16 17.05 -19.34
C GLU A 162 38.74 16.07 -18.30
N GLU A 163 38.43 16.25 -17.02
CA GLU A 163 38.85 15.34 -15.94
C GLU A 163 38.13 13.98 -16.04
N ALA A 164 36.85 13.99 -16.43
CA ALA A 164 36.09 12.78 -16.72
C ALA A 164 36.72 12.00 -17.89
N LEU A 165 37.07 12.68 -18.98
CA LEU A 165 37.75 12.09 -20.13
C LEU A 165 39.15 11.58 -19.77
N GLU A 166 39.92 12.32 -18.97
CA GLU A 166 41.24 11.88 -18.50
C GLU A 166 41.12 10.62 -17.64
N ALA A 167 40.20 10.60 -16.67
CA ALA A 167 39.91 9.43 -15.86
C ALA A 167 39.46 8.24 -16.71
N GLY A 168 38.57 8.48 -17.68
CA GLY A 168 38.13 7.50 -18.66
C GLY A 168 39.31 6.90 -19.43
N ARG A 169 40.17 7.73 -20.03
CA ARG A 169 41.32 7.26 -20.82
C ARG A 169 42.35 6.51 -19.98
N LYS A 170 42.51 6.91 -18.72
CA LYS A 170 43.47 6.31 -17.79
C LYS A 170 43.04 4.94 -17.27
N TYR A 171 41.76 4.77 -16.96
CA TYR A 171 41.28 3.59 -16.24
C TYR A 171 40.45 2.62 -17.09
N THR A 172 39.97 3.04 -18.26
CA THR A 172 39.17 2.16 -19.13
C THR A 172 40.05 1.08 -19.75
N THR A 173 39.58 -0.17 -19.66
CA THR A 173 40.20 -1.33 -20.30
C THR A 173 39.23 -1.99 -21.28
N ILE A 174 39.73 -2.88 -22.12
CA ILE A 174 38.87 -3.76 -22.91
C ILE A 174 38.29 -4.86 -22.00
N HIS A 175 37.20 -5.50 -22.41
CA HIS A 175 36.55 -6.53 -21.59
C HIS A 175 36.15 -7.76 -22.40
N SER A 176 36.20 -8.95 -21.83
CA SER A 176 35.76 -10.19 -22.47
C SER A 176 34.26 -10.19 -22.74
N THR A 177 33.84 -10.51 -23.96
CA THR A 177 32.41 -10.71 -24.28
C THR A 177 31.85 -11.94 -23.55
N THR A 178 32.67 -12.99 -23.43
CA THR A 178 32.24 -14.29 -22.86
C THR A 178 31.84 -14.15 -21.40
N SER A 179 32.53 -13.32 -20.63
CA SER A 179 32.26 -13.14 -19.20
C SER A 179 30.87 -12.57 -18.91
N PHE A 180 30.26 -11.87 -19.88
CA PHE A 180 28.89 -11.35 -19.75
C PHE A 180 27.81 -12.38 -20.08
N LEU A 181 28.18 -13.48 -20.72
CA LEU A 181 27.28 -14.55 -21.20
C LEU A 181 27.30 -15.79 -20.31
N ASP A 182 28.26 -15.88 -19.39
CA ASP A 182 28.40 -16.99 -18.47
C ASP A 182 27.32 -16.92 -17.36
N PRO A 183 26.56 -18.00 -17.10
CA PRO A 183 25.56 -18.02 -16.06
C PRO A 183 26.18 -18.15 -14.66
N VAL A 184 25.62 -17.43 -13.70
CA VAL A 184 26.01 -17.54 -12.28
C VAL A 184 25.52 -18.86 -11.69
N THR A 185 26.34 -19.51 -10.86
CA THR A 185 26.03 -20.82 -10.26
C THR A 185 25.97 -20.78 -8.73
N ASN A 186 26.18 -19.61 -8.13
CA ASN A 186 26.13 -19.37 -6.70
C ASN A 186 25.27 -18.15 -6.37
N ALA A 187 24.67 -18.12 -5.18
CA ALA A 187 24.03 -16.91 -4.67
C ALA A 187 24.59 -16.60 -3.29
N ALA A 188 25.47 -15.60 -3.18
CA ALA A 188 26.17 -15.28 -1.93
C ALA A 188 25.21 -15.03 -0.75
N VAL A 189 24.06 -14.40 -1.00
CA VAL A 189 23.05 -14.07 0.01
C VAL A 189 22.49 -15.31 0.74
N ASP A 190 22.55 -16.49 0.11
CA ASP A 190 22.12 -17.75 0.72
C ASP A 190 23.10 -18.24 1.79
N HIS A 191 24.35 -17.79 1.74
CA HIS A 191 25.45 -18.37 2.50
C HIS A 191 26.15 -17.38 3.44
N VAL A 192 26.11 -16.08 3.12
CA VAL A 192 26.78 -15.03 3.89
C VAL A 192 25.96 -13.73 3.85
N PRO A 193 25.97 -12.90 4.92
CA PRO A 193 25.36 -11.58 4.89
C PRO A 193 25.90 -10.72 3.74
N VAL A 194 25.02 -9.94 3.14
CA VAL A 194 25.32 -9.01 2.05
C VAL A 194 24.87 -7.59 2.37
N THR A 195 25.65 -6.60 1.98
CA THR A 195 25.26 -5.18 2.04
C THR A 195 25.23 -4.62 0.64
N TYR A 196 24.15 -3.96 0.23
CA TYR A 196 24.07 -3.25 -1.05
C TYR A 196 24.17 -1.74 -0.84
N ILE A 197 25.20 -1.11 -1.42
CA ILE A 197 25.44 0.33 -1.40
C ILE A 197 24.88 0.92 -2.70
N HIS A 198 23.80 1.68 -2.57
CA HIS A 198 23.16 2.38 -3.68
C HIS A 198 23.87 3.69 -3.99
N THR A 199 24.00 4.01 -5.27
CA THR A 199 24.47 5.31 -5.79
C THR A 199 23.30 6.03 -6.42
N ARG A 200 22.85 7.14 -5.83
CA ARG A 200 21.59 7.80 -6.22
C ARG A 200 21.65 8.45 -7.62
N LYS A 201 22.82 8.91 -8.05
CA LYS A 201 23.00 9.66 -9.31
C LYS A 201 23.59 8.79 -10.41
N ASP A 202 23.47 7.48 -10.30
CA ASP A 202 24.02 6.56 -11.27
C ASP A 202 23.17 6.50 -12.54
N ASN A 203 23.77 6.86 -13.68
CA ASN A 203 23.12 6.82 -14.98
C ASN A 203 23.34 5.51 -15.74
N ILE A 204 24.23 4.63 -15.25
CA ILE A 204 24.57 3.34 -15.87
C ILE A 204 23.69 2.23 -15.31
N VAL A 205 23.56 2.17 -13.99
CA VAL A 205 22.61 1.30 -13.29
C VAL A 205 21.67 2.21 -12.51
N PRO A 206 20.54 2.66 -13.11
CA PRO A 206 19.61 3.58 -12.47
C PRO A 206 19.15 3.08 -11.10
N LEU A 207 18.84 4.01 -10.19
CA LEU A 207 18.49 3.69 -8.81
C LEU A 207 17.33 2.69 -8.72
N GLU A 208 16.35 2.79 -9.61
CA GLU A 208 15.21 1.88 -9.70
C GLU A 208 15.68 0.44 -9.97
N ARG A 209 16.68 0.28 -10.85
CA ARG A 209 17.26 -1.03 -11.15
C ARG A 209 18.05 -1.57 -9.96
N GLN A 210 18.83 -0.71 -9.29
CA GLN A 210 19.51 -1.09 -8.05
C GLN A 210 18.52 -1.57 -6.98
N GLN A 211 17.37 -0.88 -6.83
CA GLN A 211 16.31 -1.26 -5.89
C GLN A 211 15.68 -2.60 -6.27
N GLN A 212 15.41 -2.86 -7.57
CA GLN A 212 14.93 -4.17 -8.04
C GLN A 212 15.92 -5.30 -7.71
N ILE A 213 17.23 -5.06 -7.87
CA ILE A 213 18.27 -6.03 -7.49
C ILE A 213 18.21 -6.33 -5.99
N VAL A 214 18.06 -5.29 -5.15
CA VAL A 214 17.92 -5.45 -3.70
C VAL A 214 16.63 -6.18 -3.32
N GLU A 215 15.52 -5.92 -4.00
CA GLU A 215 14.26 -6.63 -3.79
C GLU A 215 14.40 -8.11 -4.15
N SER A 216 15.07 -8.42 -5.26
CA SER A 216 15.43 -9.79 -5.64
C SER A 216 16.26 -10.48 -4.55
N LEU A 217 17.30 -9.82 -4.03
CA LEU A 217 18.10 -10.34 -2.91
C LEU A 217 17.27 -10.56 -1.64
N LYS A 218 16.40 -9.61 -1.28
CA LYS A 218 15.52 -9.70 -0.11
C LYS A 218 14.47 -10.80 -0.26
N SER A 219 13.93 -10.99 -1.45
CA SER A 219 12.98 -12.08 -1.75
C SER A 219 13.60 -13.45 -1.52
N ARG A 220 14.91 -13.57 -1.73
CA ARG A 220 15.67 -14.79 -1.54
C ARG A 220 16.04 -15.01 -0.07
N ASN A 221 16.66 -14.02 0.58
CA ASN A 221 17.03 -14.12 2.00
C ASN A 221 17.14 -12.76 2.68
N ALA A 222 15.99 -12.14 2.98
CA ALA A 222 15.87 -10.81 3.58
C ALA A 222 16.72 -10.60 4.85
N LYS A 223 16.90 -11.63 5.67
CA LYS A 223 17.69 -11.53 6.93
C LYS A 223 19.17 -11.23 6.68
N ASN A 224 19.68 -11.65 5.53
CA ASN A 224 21.07 -11.45 5.15
C ASN A 224 21.29 -10.18 4.33
N VAL A 225 20.25 -9.38 4.03
CA VAL A 225 20.40 -8.21 3.14
C VAL A 225 20.28 -6.92 3.94
N SER A 226 21.32 -6.10 3.88
CA SER A 226 21.27 -4.72 4.35
C SER A 226 21.60 -3.74 3.22
N THR A 227 21.25 -2.48 3.41
CA THR A 227 21.40 -1.45 2.37
C THR A 227 21.96 -0.17 2.94
N ILE A 228 22.80 0.50 2.17
CA ILE A 228 23.31 1.86 2.42
C ILE A 228 23.06 2.67 1.14
N THR A 229 22.88 3.98 1.24
CA THR A 229 22.67 4.84 0.07
C THR A 229 23.61 6.04 0.15
N ILE A 230 24.34 6.29 -0.93
CA ILE A 230 25.24 7.44 -1.11
C ILE A 230 24.79 8.28 -2.32
N ASN A 231 25.07 9.57 -2.31
CA ASN A 231 24.57 10.53 -3.30
C ASN A 231 25.55 10.75 -4.46
N GLU A 232 26.11 9.66 -5.00
CA GLU A 232 27.16 9.66 -6.02
C GLU A 232 26.72 8.99 -7.32
N GLY A 233 27.54 9.13 -8.38
CA GLY A 233 27.38 8.47 -9.68
C GLY A 233 27.98 7.06 -9.75
N HIS A 234 28.25 6.54 -10.96
CA HIS A 234 28.64 5.14 -11.16
C HIS A 234 30.02 4.77 -10.65
N MET A 235 30.95 5.73 -10.61
CA MET A 235 32.34 5.52 -10.16
C MET A 235 32.61 6.20 -8.81
N PRO A 236 31.91 5.84 -7.71
CA PRO A 236 32.07 6.51 -6.41
C PRO A 236 33.49 6.42 -5.84
N GLN A 237 34.28 5.41 -6.24
CA GLN A 237 35.70 5.28 -5.89
C GLN A 237 36.59 6.37 -6.52
N ALA A 238 36.13 7.02 -7.59
CA ALA A 238 36.81 8.14 -8.24
C ALA A 238 36.18 9.48 -7.86
N LEU A 239 34.85 9.52 -7.75
CA LEU A 239 34.09 10.75 -7.47
C LEU A 239 34.16 11.18 -6.00
N ALA A 240 34.02 10.23 -5.07
CA ALA A 240 33.94 10.50 -3.64
C ALA A 240 34.48 9.32 -2.80
N PRO A 241 35.79 9.02 -2.90
CA PRO A 241 36.37 7.82 -2.29
C PRO A 241 36.26 7.78 -0.76
N GLU A 242 36.24 8.93 -0.08
CA GLU A 242 36.01 9.01 1.38
C GLU A 242 34.58 8.62 1.75
N VAL A 243 33.58 9.05 0.96
CA VAL A 243 32.16 8.74 1.17
C VAL A 243 31.95 7.24 0.99
N LEU A 244 32.53 6.67 -0.06
CA LEU A 244 32.46 5.23 -0.31
C LEU A 244 33.19 4.42 0.77
N ALA A 245 34.38 4.85 1.21
CA ALA A 245 35.11 4.18 2.28
C ALA A 245 34.28 4.13 3.57
N LYS A 246 33.64 5.25 3.95
CA LYS A 246 32.74 5.32 5.10
C LYS A 246 31.57 4.35 4.97
N ALA A 247 30.93 4.29 3.79
CA ALA A 247 29.82 3.39 3.52
C ALA A 247 30.25 1.90 3.59
N ILE A 248 31.42 1.55 3.07
CA ILE A 248 31.98 0.19 3.19
C ILE A 248 32.18 -0.17 4.67
N VAL A 249 32.78 0.72 5.47
CA VAL A 249 33.03 0.49 6.90
C VAL A 249 31.73 0.35 7.70
N GLU A 250 30.72 1.14 7.38
CA GLU A 250 29.38 0.99 7.95
C GLU A 250 28.77 -0.36 7.58
N GLY A 251 28.90 -0.78 6.31
CA GLY A 251 28.46 -2.09 5.83
C GLY A 251 29.15 -3.25 6.54
N ILE A 252 30.43 -3.11 6.88
CA ILE A 252 31.19 -4.08 7.69
C ILE A 252 30.70 -4.07 9.15
N SER A 253 30.40 -2.91 9.73
CA SER A 253 30.04 -2.80 11.16
C SER A 253 28.70 -3.45 11.51
N GLN A 254 27.81 -3.60 10.52
CA GLN A 254 26.57 -4.39 10.65
C GLN A 254 26.81 -5.90 10.84
N VAL A 255 28.06 -6.38 10.78
CA VAL A 255 28.48 -7.73 11.19
C VAL A 255 28.30 -7.95 12.69
N THR A 256 28.45 -6.90 13.51
CA THR A 256 28.51 -7.04 14.97
C THR A 256 27.16 -7.39 15.61
N LEU A 257 26.04 -6.97 15.00
CA LEU A 257 24.69 -7.26 15.51
C LEU A 257 24.17 -8.66 15.08
N LEU A 258 24.59 -9.16 13.91
CA LEU A 258 24.12 -10.46 13.40
C LEU A 258 24.96 -11.65 13.89
N GLN A 259 26.22 -11.44 14.28
CA GLN A 259 27.06 -12.51 14.82
C GLN A 259 26.74 -12.84 16.30
N GLU A 260 26.28 -11.88 17.10
CA GLU A 260 25.80 -12.17 18.47
C GLU A 260 24.49 -12.97 18.48
N GLU A 261 23.64 -12.81 17.45
CA GLU A 261 22.44 -13.62 17.26
C GLU A 261 22.73 -15.00 16.63
N GLY A 262 23.72 -15.11 15.75
CA GLY A 262 24.05 -16.34 15.02
C GLY A 262 24.86 -17.38 15.80
N TYR A 263 25.78 -16.96 16.69
CA TYR A 263 26.61 -17.90 17.46
C TYR A 263 25.84 -18.65 18.56
N ASN A 264 24.71 -18.11 19.02
CA ASN A 264 23.83 -18.76 19.99
C ASN A 264 22.86 -19.77 19.36
N PHE A 265 22.73 -19.79 18.03
CA PHE A 265 21.74 -20.64 17.34
C PHE A 265 22.30 -21.99 16.86
N ILE A 266 23.60 -22.06 16.51
CA ILE A 266 24.23 -23.26 15.95
C ILE A 266 24.63 -24.28 17.04
N ASN A 267 24.96 -23.83 18.25
CA ASN A 267 25.24 -24.75 19.36
C ASN A 267 23.98 -25.33 20.03
N LEU A 268 22.80 -24.72 19.86
CA LEU A 268 21.55 -25.25 20.44
C LEU A 268 20.82 -26.26 19.54
N THR A 269 21.13 -26.31 18.24
CA THR A 269 20.50 -27.27 17.31
C THR A 269 21.29 -28.58 17.17
N ALA A 270 22.60 -28.57 17.43
CA ALA A 270 23.41 -29.80 17.42
C ALA A 270 23.27 -30.68 18.69
N GLN A 271 22.68 -30.18 19.77
CA GLN A 271 22.37 -30.98 20.98
C GLN A 271 20.91 -31.43 21.09
N ALA A 272 20.02 -30.99 20.19
CA ALA A 272 18.58 -31.29 20.27
C ALA A 272 18.12 -32.48 19.38
N CYS A 273 18.98 -33.02 18.51
CA CYS A 273 18.71 -34.24 17.73
C CYS A 273 19.72 -35.35 18.07
N GLY A 274 19.52 -36.00 19.21
CA GLY A 274 20.31 -37.15 19.65
C GLY A 274 19.69 -37.85 20.85
N HIS A 275 18.53 -38.49 20.68
CA HIS A 275 18.02 -39.43 21.68
C HIS A 275 18.39 -40.85 21.25
N PHE A 276 19.34 -41.51 21.94
CA PHE A 276 19.22 -42.90 22.41
C PHE A 276 20.32 -43.27 23.43
N ARG A 277 19.88 -43.45 24.70
CA ARG A 277 20.36 -44.38 25.76
C ARG A 277 21.87 -44.50 26.08
N LEU A 278 22.27 -44.15 27.30
CA LEU A 278 22.48 -45.08 28.46
C LEU A 278 23.14 -44.38 29.66
N ALA A 279 22.59 -44.66 30.85
CA ALA A 279 23.19 -44.72 32.19
C ALA A 279 23.94 -43.51 32.79
N GLY A 280 23.48 -43.08 33.97
CA GLY A 280 24.38 -42.68 35.07
C GLY A 280 24.17 -41.27 35.65
N ASN A 281 23.46 -41.23 36.79
CA ASN A 281 23.64 -40.31 37.93
C ASN A 281 23.97 -38.83 37.67
N LEU A 282 22.94 -37.97 37.67
CA LEU A 282 23.08 -36.58 38.11
C LEU A 282 21.82 -36.18 38.91
N SER A 283 22.02 -35.57 40.08
CA SER A 283 20.98 -35.21 41.06
C SER A 283 20.22 -33.92 40.71
N ASP A 284 18.95 -33.84 41.14
CA ASP A 284 17.96 -32.77 40.89
C ASP A 284 18.29 -31.35 41.42
N ALA A 285 19.54 -31.06 41.81
CA ALA A 285 19.91 -29.80 42.46
C ALA A 285 20.61 -28.75 41.56
N ASP A 286 21.04 -29.10 40.35
CA ASP A 286 21.88 -28.21 39.51
C ASP A 286 21.19 -27.62 38.27
N ILE A 287 19.90 -27.90 38.07
CA ILE A 287 19.13 -27.41 36.90
C ILE A 287 18.12 -26.34 37.32
N LEU A 288 18.57 -25.13 37.67
CA LEU A 288 17.76 -23.88 37.69
C LEU A 288 18.64 -22.73 38.23
N PRO A 289 19.20 -21.84 37.38
CA PRO A 289 18.46 -20.62 37.02
C PRO A 289 18.71 -20.04 35.60
N PHE A 290 19.51 -20.63 34.72
CA PHE A 290 19.88 -20.01 33.42
C PHE A 290 18.88 -20.26 32.26
N ALA A 291 18.07 -21.32 32.32
CA ALA A 291 17.14 -21.68 31.22
C ALA A 291 15.84 -20.86 31.17
N ARG A 292 15.49 -20.12 32.25
CA ARG A 292 14.25 -19.31 32.29
C ARG A 292 14.40 -17.89 31.76
N LEU A 293 15.62 -17.41 31.48
CA LEU A 293 15.85 -16.01 31.09
C LEU A 293 15.73 -15.74 29.57
N ASN A 294 16.02 -16.71 28.68
CA ASN A 294 16.05 -16.48 27.22
C ASN A 294 14.75 -16.80 26.45
N ILE A 295 13.89 -17.68 26.97
CA ILE A 295 12.60 -17.98 26.34
C ILE A 295 11.67 -16.77 26.41
N ASN A 296 11.70 -16.03 27.51
CA ASN A 296 10.84 -14.87 27.68
C ASN A 296 11.19 -13.75 26.69
N VAL A 297 12.47 -13.53 26.37
CA VAL A 297 12.91 -12.50 25.40
C VAL A 297 12.47 -12.84 23.98
N ILE A 298 12.71 -14.08 23.52
CA ILE A 298 12.29 -14.53 22.18
C ILE A 298 10.75 -14.52 22.04
N VAL A 299 10.04 -14.96 23.08
CA VAL A 299 8.57 -14.90 23.10
C VAL A 299 8.09 -13.45 23.06
N ASP A 300 8.79 -12.53 23.71
CA ASP A 300 8.45 -11.10 23.70
C ASP A 300 8.74 -10.47 22.34
N GLU A 301 9.85 -10.78 21.68
CA GLU A 301 10.15 -10.31 20.32
C GLU A 301 9.17 -10.85 19.28
N MET A 302 8.84 -12.15 19.33
CA MET A 302 7.82 -12.72 18.46
C MET A 302 6.44 -12.12 18.73
N ALA A 303 6.12 -11.83 19.99
CA ALA A 303 4.89 -11.12 20.34
C ALA A 303 4.88 -9.68 19.78
N HIS A 304 6.01 -8.96 19.88
CA HIS A 304 6.16 -7.62 19.31
C HIS A 304 6.00 -7.60 17.79
N LEU A 305 6.61 -8.55 17.07
CA LEU A 305 6.45 -8.69 15.63
C LEU A 305 5.00 -9.02 15.25
N ALA A 306 4.36 -9.94 15.97
CA ALA A 306 2.96 -10.28 15.74
C ALA A 306 2.02 -9.07 15.95
N ILE A 307 2.30 -8.24 16.96
CA ILE A 307 1.56 -6.99 17.20
C ILE A 307 1.76 -6.03 16.03
N LEU A 308 3.00 -5.84 15.57
CA LEU A 308 3.29 -4.97 14.43
C LEU A 308 2.55 -5.45 13.17
N MET A 309 2.56 -6.76 12.90
CA MET A 309 1.82 -7.36 11.78
C MET A 309 0.30 -7.12 11.89
N LEU A 310 -0.28 -7.23 13.09
CA LEU A 310 -1.70 -6.94 13.31
C LEU A 310 -2.04 -5.48 13.02
N TYR A 311 -1.20 -4.53 13.44
CA TYR A 311 -1.41 -3.13 13.12
C TYR A 311 -1.20 -2.83 11.63
N ALA A 312 -0.18 -3.43 11.00
CA ALA A 312 0.10 -3.30 9.57
C ALA A 312 -0.99 -3.93 8.69
N SER A 313 -1.76 -4.89 9.22
CA SER A 313 -2.86 -5.53 8.47
C SER A 313 -3.92 -4.53 8.02
N ILE A 314 -4.19 -3.47 8.80
CA ILE A 314 -5.22 -2.48 8.46
C ILE A 314 -4.88 -1.72 7.17
N PRO A 315 -3.73 -1.00 7.06
CA PRO A 315 -3.36 -0.35 5.82
C PRO A 315 -3.10 -1.37 4.70
N ALA A 316 -2.52 -2.53 4.98
CA ALA A 316 -2.28 -3.55 3.96
C ALA A 316 -3.57 -4.03 3.28
N VAL A 317 -4.62 -4.32 4.06
CA VAL A 317 -5.91 -4.76 3.52
C VAL A 317 -6.58 -3.62 2.75
N ILE A 318 -6.54 -2.38 3.24
CA ILE A 318 -7.11 -1.22 2.53
C ILE A 318 -6.40 -1.00 1.18
N LEU A 319 -5.06 -1.04 1.16
CA LEU A 319 -4.27 -0.89 -0.06
C LEU A 319 -4.47 -2.06 -1.04
N LEU A 320 -4.65 -3.28 -0.54
CA LEU A 320 -5.02 -4.43 -1.38
C LEU A 320 -6.37 -4.21 -2.07
N HIS A 321 -7.38 -3.72 -1.35
CA HIS A 321 -8.69 -3.42 -1.94
C HIS A 321 -8.60 -2.29 -2.98
N LEU A 322 -7.78 -1.28 -2.72
CA LEU A 322 -7.49 -0.21 -3.69
C LEU A 322 -6.81 -0.75 -4.94
N PHE A 323 -5.78 -1.58 -4.79
CA PHE A 323 -5.03 -2.16 -5.90
C PHE A 323 -5.92 -3.03 -6.80
N VAL A 324 -6.79 -3.85 -6.21
CA VAL A 324 -7.70 -4.72 -6.97
C VAL A 324 -8.86 -3.93 -7.60
N SER A 325 -9.29 -2.83 -6.98
CA SER A 325 -10.43 -2.01 -7.41
C SER A 325 -10.09 -0.51 -7.41
N PRO A 326 -9.26 -0.03 -8.35
CA PRO A 326 -8.77 1.36 -8.36
C PRO A 326 -9.81 2.39 -8.84
N TYR A 327 -10.91 1.92 -9.43
CA TYR A 327 -11.89 2.77 -10.10
C TYR A 327 -13.05 3.23 -9.20
N THR A 328 -13.73 4.27 -9.65
CA THR A 328 -14.69 5.06 -8.88
C THR A 328 -16.14 4.72 -9.20
N LYS A 329 -17.03 4.87 -8.22
CA LYS A 329 -18.47 4.92 -8.50
C LYS A 329 -18.96 6.35 -8.62
N VAL A 330 -20.19 6.50 -9.14
CA VAL A 330 -20.90 7.78 -9.27
C VAL A 330 -20.92 8.61 -7.98
N GLU A 331 -20.98 8.00 -6.80
CA GLU A 331 -21.09 8.77 -5.57
C GLU A 331 -19.75 9.34 -5.07
N GLU A 332 -18.65 8.92 -5.69
CA GLU A 332 -17.29 9.41 -5.46
C GLU A 332 -16.89 10.48 -6.49
N SER A 333 -17.71 10.66 -7.54
CA SER A 333 -17.37 11.42 -8.74
C SER A 333 -16.95 12.84 -8.41
N PHE A 334 -17.74 13.56 -7.61
CA PHE A 334 -17.46 14.96 -7.31
C PHE A 334 -16.05 15.16 -6.74
N HIS A 335 -15.70 14.45 -5.66
CA HIS A 335 -14.40 14.65 -5.01
C HIS A 335 -13.24 14.19 -5.89
N ILE A 336 -13.40 13.10 -6.66
CA ILE A 336 -12.30 12.62 -7.50
C ILE A 336 -12.05 13.58 -8.67
N GLN A 337 -13.11 14.10 -9.30
CA GLN A 337 -13.00 15.07 -10.40
C GLN A 337 -12.50 16.43 -9.87
N ALA A 338 -13.02 16.91 -8.74
CA ALA A 338 -12.54 18.14 -8.13
C ALA A 338 -11.06 18.05 -7.72
N THR A 339 -10.60 16.91 -7.18
CA THR A 339 -9.18 16.71 -6.87
C THR A 339 -8.33 16.68 -8.14
N HIS A 340 -8.82 16.04 -9.21
CA HIS A 340 -8.18 16.09 -10.52
C HIS A 340 -8.01 17.54 -10.98
N ASP A 341 -9.09 18.32 -10.98
CA ASP A 341 -9.10 19.67 -11.52
C ASP A 341 -8.16 20.60 -10.75
N ILE A 342 -8.10 20.46 -9.43
CA ILE A 342 -7.14 21.20 -8.59
C ILE A 342 -5.68 20.79 -8.92
N LEU A 343 -5.41 19.50 -9.09
CA LEU A 343 -4.05 19.00 -9.37
C LEU A 343 -3.58 19.32 -10.79
N THR A 344 -4.49 19.36 -11.76
CA THR A 344 -4.17 19.56 -13.17
C THR A 344 -4.18 21.04 -13.55
N TYR A 345 -5.20 21.80 -13.14
CA TYR A 345 -5.37 23.20 -13.55
C TYR A 345 -4.96 24.22 -12.48
N GLY A 346 -4.76 23.78 -11.24
CA GLY A 346 -4.44 24.65 -10.11
C GLY A 346 -5.65 25.45 -9.60
N ILE A 347 -5.43 26.29 -8.59
CA ILE A 347 -6.46 27.15 -7.97
C ILE A 347 -6.24 28.60 -8.43
N PRO A 348 -7.19 29.22 -9.17
CA PRO A 348 -7.05 30.59 -9.65
C PRO A 348 -6.96 31.64 -8.52
N SER A 349 -5.77 32.17 -8.23
CA SER A 349 -5.57 32.99 -7.04
C SER A 349 -6.27 34.36 -7.10
N PRO A 350 -7.09 34.74 -6.09
CA PRO A 350 -7.70 36.07 -5.98
C PRO A 350 -6.70 37.18 -5.67
N LEU A 351 -5.43 36.83 -5.39
CA LEU A 351 -4.36 37.81 -5.19
C LEU A 351 -3.84 38.40 -6.51
N HIS A 352 -4.03 37.70 -7.63
CA HIS A 352 -3.46 38.06 -8.92
C HIS A 352 -4.50 38.19 -10.04
N LEU A 353 -5.72 37.68 -9.83
CA LEU A 353 -6.78 37.65 -10.84
C LEU A 353 -8.05 38.34 -10.33
N ASN A 354 -8.73 39.04 -11.24
CA ASN A 354 -10.04 39.63 -10.98
C ASN A 354 -11.12 38.54 -10.93
N ARG A 355 -12.23 38.83 -10.23
CA ARG A 355 -13.32 37.87 -10.01
C ARG A 355 -13.92 37.29 -11.31
N THR A 356 -14.05 38.08 -12.36
CA THR A 356 -14.59 37.63 -13.66
C THR A 356 -13.67 36.59 -14.31
N VAL A 357 -12.36 36.84 -14.32
CA VAL A 357 -11.36 35.92 -14.88
C VAL A 357 -11.31 34.61 -14.08
N ILE A 358 -11.44 34.69 -12.76
CA ILE A 358 -11.54 33.49 -11.91
C ILE A 358 -12.78 32.69 -12.26
N ALA A 359 -13.94 33.34 -12.40
CA ALA A 359 -15.19 32.68 -12.75
C ALA A 359 -15.11 32.01 -14.14
N GLU A 360 -14.58 32.71 -15.13
CA GLU A 360 -14.38 32.18 -16.49
C GLU A 360 -13.47 30.96 -16.49
N ARG A 361 -12.33 31.03 -15.79
CA ARG A 361 -11.38 29.92 -15.71
C ARG A 361 -11.96 28.70 -15.00
N LEU A 362 -12.67 28.91 -13.89
CA LEU A 362 -13.33 27.81 -13.19
C LEU A 362 -14.44 27.19 -14.06
N GLN A 363 -15.21 28.01 -14.79
CA GLN A 363 -16.27 27.52 -15.67
C GLN A 363 -15.75 26.71 -16.86
N SER A 364 -14.59 27.07 -17.42
CA SER A 364 -14.00 26.37 -18.56
C SER A 364 -13.22 25.11 -18.16
N GLU A 365 -12.51 25.13 -17.04
CA GLU A 365 -11.57 24.06 -16.68
C GLU A 365 -12.18 23.01 -15.73
N TYR A 366 -13.10 23.38 -14.83
CA TYR A 366 -13.57 22.49 -13.76
C TYR A 366 -14.87 21.72 -14.11
N ASP A 367 -14.89 20.42 -13.81
CA ASP A 367 -15.95 19.47 -14.20
C ASP A 367 -17.30 19.81 -13.55
N HIS A 368 -17.33 20.41 -12.36
CA HIS A 368 -18.59 20.68 -11.63
C HIS A 368 -19.44 21.79 -12.26
N PHE A 369 -18.88 22.63 -13.14
CA PHE A 369 -19.69 23.59 -13.92
C PHE A 369 -20.36 22.92 -15.12
N SER A 370 -19.71 21.92 -15.70
CA SER A 370 -20.30 21.10 -16.77
C SER A 370 -21.28 20.06 -16.21
N PHE A 371 -20.98 19.49 -15.04
CA PHE A 371 -21.73 18.42 -14.38
C PHE A 371 -21.89 18.67 -12.87
N PRO A 372 -22.75 19.62 -12.46
CA PRO A 372 -22.90 20.02 -11.06
C PRO A 372 -23.53 18.97 -10.14
N GLY A 373 -24.13 17.91 -10.70
CA GLY A 373 -24.93 16.95 -9.96
C GLY A 373 -26.24 17.56 -9.43
N ALA A 374 -27.02 16.78 -8.68
CA ALA A 374 -28.33 17.23 -8.18
C ALA A 374 -28.26 18.31 -7.10
N VAL A 375 -27.18 18.30 -6.31
CA VAL A 375 -26.92 19.28 -5.25
C VAL A 375 -25.43 19.53 -5.13
N PRO A 376 -25.01 20.75 -4.77
CA PRO A 376 -23.60 21.06 -4.59
C PRO A 376 -22.97 20.20 -3.51
N ARG A 377 -21.67 19.95 -3.67
CA ARG A 377 -20.83 19.17 -2.75
C ARG A 377 -19.61 20.01 -2.34
N THR A 378 -19.04 19.67 -1.19
CA THR A 378 -17.92 20.45 -0.63
C THR A 378 -16.59 20.15 -1.32
N PHE A 379 -15.82 21.20 -1.63
CA PHE A 379 -14.45 21.13 -2.15
C PHE A 379 -13.42 20.82 -1.07
N ILE A 380 -13.78 20.89 0.22
CA ILE A 380 -12.82 20.73 1.32
C ILE A 380 -12.11 19.37 1.28
N GLY A 381 -12.84 18.29 1.00
CA GLY A 381 -12.24 16.96 0.84
C GLY A 381 -11.29 16.90 -0.36
N ALA A 382 -11.68 17.53 -1.47
CA ALA A 382 -10.89 17.53 -2.70
C ALA A 382 -9.59 18.33 -2.55
N LEU A 383 -9.65 19.48 -1.87
CA LEU A 383 -8.50 20.32 -1.51
C LEU A 383 -7.52 19.59 -0.59
N ALA A 384 -8.04 18.91 0.43
CA ALA A 384 -7.21 18.15 1.36
C ALA A 384 -6.43 17.05 0.62
N LEU A 385 -7.07 16.36 -0.32
CA LEU A 385 -6.40 15.33 -1.13
C LEU A 385 -5.42 15.91 -2.13
N ALA A 386 -5.80 16.96 -2.86
CA ALA A 386 -4.90 17.61 -3.81
C ALA A 386 -3.65 18.14 -3.09
N GLY A 387 -3.82 18.85 -1.98
CA GLY A 387 -2.71 19.37 -1.18
C GLY A 387 -1.81 18.28 -0.59
N ALA A 388 -2.39 17.16 -0.13
CA ALA A 388 -1.61 16.03 0.37
C ALA A 388 -0.89 15.24 -0.74
N SER A 389 -1.43 15.25 -1.96
CA SER A 389 -0.85 14.57 -3.13
C SER A 389 0.24 15.41 -3.80
N TRP A 390 0.14 16.74 -3.69
CA TRP A 390 1.01 17.68 -4.41
C TRP A 390 2.51 17.43 -4.22
N PRO A 391 3.05 17.15 -3.02
CA PRO A 391 4.48 16.85 -2.88
C PRO A 391 4.90 15.62 -3.68
N VAL A 392 4.07 14.56 -3.72
CA VAL A 392 4.40 13.32 -4.44
C VAL A 392 4.31 13.54 -5.95
N VAL A 393 3.28 14.23 -6.42
CA VAL A 393 3.12 14.57 -7.84
C VAL A 393 4.28 15.45 -8.32
N TRP A 394 4.76 16.36 -7.47
CA TRP A 394 5.92 17.20 -7.77
C TRP A 394 7.24 16.41 -7.86
N PHE A 395 7.43 15.38 -7.02
CA PHE A 395 8.62 14.53 -7.08
C PHE A 395 8.57 13.46 -8.17
N GLN A 396 7.39 12.99 -8.55
CA GLN A 396 7.19 11.90 -9.52
C GLN A 396 6.02 12.23 -10.46
N GLU A 397 6.35 12.78 -11.63
CA GLU A 397 5.37 13.23 -12.61
C GLU A 397 4.51 12.08 -13.18
N ASN A 398 5.13 10.90 -13.38
CA ASN A 398 4.50 9.70 -13.94
C ASN A 398 3.72 8.85 -12.91
N VAL A 399 3.44 9.38 -11.72
CA VAL A 399 2.65 8.66 -10.72
C VAL A 399 1.19 8.54 -11.17
N ASP A 400 0.55 7.39 -10.95
CA ASP A 400 -0.90 7.26 -11.11
C ASP A 400 -1.58 8.13 -10.04
N ARG A 401 -1.97 9.34 -10.47
CA ARG A 401 -2.54 10.38 -9.58
C ARG A 401 -3.86 9.93 -8.95
N GLN A 402 -4.67 9.13 -9.65
CA GLN A 402 -5.92 8.59 -9.08
C GLN A 402 -5.64 7.60 -7.96
N VAL A 403 -4.73 6.64 -8.19
CA VAL A 403 -4.35 5.65 -7.18
C VAL A 403 -3.68 6.35 -5.99
N LEU A 404 -2.83 7.35 -6.22
CA LEU A 404 -2.18 8.14 -5.18
C LEU A 404 -3.20 8.86 -4.28
N VAL A 405 -4.12 9.63 -4.87
CA VAL A 405 -5.17 10.37 -4.16
C VAL A 405 -6.01 9.42 -3.29
N ARG A 406 -6.38 8.26 -3.83
CA ARG A 406 -7.15 7.23 -3.11
C ARG A 406 -6.31 6.55 -2.01
N ALA A 407 -5.02 6.32 -2.26
CA ALA A 407 -4.11 5.74 -1.27
C ALA A 407 -3.95 6.68 -0.07
N ILE A 408 -3.83 8.00 -0.30
CA ILE A 408 -3.76 9.00 0.77
C ILE A 408 -5.01 8.96 1.65
N LEU A 409 -6.22 8.96 1.05
CA LEU A 409 -7.46 8.85 1.82
C LEU A 409 -7.54 7.51 2.59
N GLY A 410 -7.16 6.41 1.93
CA GLY A 410 -7.12 5.08 2.52
C GLY A 410 -6.18 5.00 3.73
N LEU A 411 -4.98 5.58 3.61
CA LEU A 411 -3.99 5.65 4.67
C LEU A 411 -4.41 6.57 5.82
N PHE A 412 -5.10 7.69 5.52
CA PHE A 412 -5.72 8.53 6.54
C PHE A 412 -6.74 7.74 7.38
N ASN A 413 -7.64 7.01 6.72
CA ASN A 413 -8.63 6.17 7.41
C ASN A 413 -7.98 4.99 8.15
N ALA A 414 -6.94 4.38 7.58
CA ALA A 414 -6.15 3.35 8.25
C ALA A 414 -5.50 3.89 9.53
N LEU A 415 -4.90 5.09 9.46
CA LEU A 415 -4.30 5.76 10.61
C LEU A 415 -5.35 6.04 11.69
N SER A 416 -6.53 6.54 11.33
CA SER A 416 -7.63 6.76 12.28
C SER A 416 -8.02 5.46 13.00
N LEU A 417 -8.16 4.36 12.28
CA LEU A 417 -8.47 3.04 12.85
C LEU A 417 -7.35 2.51 13.76
N MET A 418 -6.09 2.71 13.39
CA MET A 418 -4.93 2.31 14.20
C MET A 418 -4.81 3.15 15.47
N VAL A 419 -5.04 4.46 15.38
CA VAL A 419 -5.06 5.35 16.55
C VAL A 419 -6.22 5.00 17.48
N TYR A 420 -7.37 4.63 16.92
CA TYR A 420 -8.50 4.09 17.67
C TYR A 420 -8.14 2.77 18.36
N ALA A 421 -7.50 1.83 17.66
CA ALA A 421 -7.02 0.55 18.21
C ALA A 421 -6.01 0.73 19.36
N ARG A 422 -5.07 1.67 19.25
CA ARG A 422 -4.17 2.04 20.37
C ARG A 422 -4.94 2.59 21.57
N GLY A 423 -6.04 3.29 21.32
CA GLY A 423 -7.00 3.69 22.35
C GLY A 423 -7.66 2.52 23.05
N ILE A 424 -8.20 1.57 22.27
CA ILE A 424 -8.78 0.34 22.79
C ILE A 424 -7.76 -0.42 23.65
N GLN A 425 -6.51 -0.53 23.18
CA GLN A 425 -5.44 -1.19 23.92
C GLN A 425 -5.22 -0.55 25.29
N SER A 426 -5.21 0.79 25.34
CA SER A 426 -5.06 1.56 26.57
C SER A 426 -6.29 1.44 27.49
N SER A 427 -7.49 1.48 26.93
CA SER A 427 -8.75 1.53 27.68
C SER A 427 -9.25 0.15 28.15
N PHE A 428 -9.06 -0.89 27.33
CA PHE A 428 -9.68 -2.21 27.47
C PHE A 428 -8.67 -3.37 27.40
N GLY A 429 -7.38 -3.08 27.24
CA GLY A 429 -6.29 -4.07 27.24
C GLY A 429 -5.97 -4.69 25.87
N ASN A 430 -4.82 -5.36 25.81
CA ASN A 430 -4.23 -5.96 24.60
C ASN A 430 -5.18 -6.94 23.89
N ALA A 431 -5.80 -7.86 24.62
CA ALA A 431 -6.69 -8.88 24.04
C ALA A 431 -7.86 -8.26 23.27
N THR A 432 -8.45 -7.18 23.79
CA THR A 432 -9.53 -6.45 23.12
C THR A 432 -9.02 -5.76 21.87
N ALA A 433 -7.85 -5.12 21.93
CA ALA A 433 -7.26 -4.45 20.76
C ALA A 433 -6.92 -5.43 19.63
N TYR A 434 -6.39 -6.61 19.96
CA TYR A 434 -6.06 -7.63 18.95
C TYR A 434 -7.32 -8.16 18.27
N TRP A 435 -8.37 -8.49 19.03
CA TRP A 435 -9.65 -8.89 18.43
C TRP A 435 -10.28 -7.78 17.59
N TYR A 436 -10.14 -6.52 17.99
CA TYR A 436 -10.58 -5.38 17.18
C TYR A 436 -9.85 -5.34 15.83
N LEU A 437 -8.51 -5.41 15.84
CA LEU A 437 -7.71 -5.38 14.61
C LEU A 437 -8.04 -6.57 13.70
N ILE A 438 -8.17 -7.77 14.28
CA ILE A 438 -8.53 -8.99 13.54
C ILE A 438 -9.92 -8.86 12.91
N PHE A 439 -10.94 -8.42 13.67
CA PHE A 439 -12.27 -8.22 13.11
C PHE A 439 -12.27 -7.13 12.04
N GLN A 440 -11.57 -6.02 12.28
CA GLN A 440 -11.49 -4.90 11.35
C GLN A 440 -10.81 -5.29 10.03
N ALA A 441 -9.73 -6.07 10.09
CA ALA A 441 -9.03 -6.61 8.92
C ALA A 441 -9.87 -7.67 8.17
N SER A 442 -10.77 -8.38 8.87
CA SER A 442 -11.69 -9.35 8.26
C SER A 442 -12.93 -8.73 7.62
N GLN A 443 -13.25 -7.46 7.90
CA GLN A 443 -14.43 -6.77 7.36
C GLN A 443 -14.22 -6.28 5.93
N PHE A 444 -15.24 -6.42 5.09
CA PHE A 444 -15.20 -5.97 3.70
C PHE A 444 -15.43 -4.46 3.56
N HIS A 445 -16.58 -3.96 4.05
CA HIS A 445 -17.05 -2.61 3.73
C HIS A 445 -16.10 -1.50 4.21
N VAL A 446 -15.60 -1.57 5.44
CA VAL A 446 -14.67 -0.53 5.92
C VAL A 446 -13.39 -0.53 5.09
N ALA A 447 -12.80 -1.70 4.82
CA ALA A 447 -11.56 -1.79 4.06
C ALA A 447 -11.74 -1.36 2.59
N TYR A 448 -12.79 -1.83 1.93
CA TYR A 448 -13.07 -1.54 0.52
C TYR A 448 -13.39 -0.07 0.26
N TYR A 449 -14.09 0.59 1.19
CA TYR A 449 -14.50 1.98 1.03
C TYR A 449 -13.51 2.98 1.65
N ALA A 450 -12.56 2.57 2.49
CA ALA A 450 -11.63 3.50 3.14
C ALA A 450 -10.82 4.38 2.18
N SER A 451 -10.51 3.91 0.96
CA SER A 451 -9.79 4.66 -0.08
C SER A 451 -10.70 5.37 -1.08
N ARG A 452 -12.02 5.16 -0.99
CA ARG A 452 -13.02 5.73 -1.88
C ARG A 452 -13.36 7.16 -1.48
N THR A 453 -13.36 8.09 -2.43
CA THR A 453 -13.51 9.54 -2.21
C THR A 453 -14.97 9.96 -1.95
N LEU A 454 -15.66 9.20 -1.10
CA LEU A 454 -16.99 9.52 -0.58
C LEU A 454 -16.86 10.54 0.55
N SER A 455 -17.78 11.51 0.66
CA SER A 455 -17.84 12.41 1.84
C SER A 455 -17.88 11.62 3.15
N ASN A 456 -18.54 10.45 3.14
CA ASN A 456 -18.58 9.53 4.28
C ASN A 456 -17.19 9.12 4.76
N MET A 457 -16.23 8.94 3.87
CA MET A 457 -14.90 8.40 4.20
C MET A 457 -13.94 9.47 4.68
N PHE A 458 -14.14 10.73 4.28
CA PHE A 458 -13.50 11.87 4.94
C PHE A 458 -14.03 12.05 6.37
N ALA A 459 -15.36 12.03 6.51
CA ALA A 459 -16.04 12.06 7.79
C ALA A 459 -15.67 10.86 8.68
N PHE A 460 -15.48 9.67 8.12
CA PHE A 460 -15.18 8.44 8.85
C PHE A 460 -13.87 8.57 9.65
N GLY A 461 -12.79 9.06 9.04
CA GLY A 461 -11.53 9.26 9.76
C GLY A 461 -11.67 10.27 10.91
N MET A 462 -12.32 11.41 10.66
CA MET A 462 -12.56 12.44 11.69
C MET A 462 -13.43 11.93 12.85
N THR A 463 -14.52 11.23 12.53
CA THR A 463 -15.43 10.66 13.54
C THR A 463 -14.78 9.51 14.30
N THR A 464 -13.89 8.74 13.68
CA THR A 464 -13.11 7.70 14.35
C THR A 464 -12.11 8.30 15.36
N PHE A 465 -11.47 9.42 15.01
CA PHE A 465 -10.67 10.19 15.99
C PHE A 465 -11.53 10.76 17.13
N ALA A 466 -12.75 11.24 16.83
CA ALA A 466 -13.68 11.67 17.87
C ALA A 466 -14.06 10.50 18.81
N LEU A 467 -14.37 9.32 18.26
CA LEU A 467 -14.64 8.12 19.05
C LEU A 467 -13.44 7.70 19.91
N ARG A 468 -12.20 7.86 19.41
CA ARG A 468 -10.98 7.60 20.19
C ARG A 468 -10.91 8.45 21.45
N LEU A 469 -11.33 9.71 21.37
CA LEU A 469 -11.34 10.66 22.50
C LEU A 469 -12.44 10.34 23.52
N LEU A 470 -13.50 9.66 23.09
CA LEU A 470 -14.62 9.21 23.92
C LEU A 470 -14.35 7.89 24.66
N LEU A 471 -13.24 7.20 24.38
CA LEU A 471 -12.85 5.98 25.08
C LEU A 471 -12.42 6.27 26.55
N PRO A 472 -12.68 5.35 27.49
CA PRO A 472 -12.29 5.53 28.91
C PRO A 472 -10.77 5.61 29.12
N ASP A 473 -10.31 6.51 29.99
CA ASP A 473 -8.87 6.68 30.29
C ASP A 473 -8.38 5.70 31.38
N PRO A 474 -7.14 5.15 31.29
CA PRO A 474 -6.59 4.21 32.28
C PRO A 474 -6.53 4.80 33.70
N SER A 475 -6.32 6.12 33.81
CA SER A 475 -6.21 6.87 35.06
C SER A 475 -7.46 6.77 35.96
N THR A 476 -8.64 6.52 35.37
CA THR A 476 -9.91 6.43 36.11
C THR A 476 -10.13 5.08 36.79
N ASN A 477 -9.42 4.03 36.40
CA ASN A 477 -9.51 2.70 37.01
C ASN A 477 -8.54 2.54 38.20
N ASN A 478 -7.35 3.14 38.15
CA ASN A 478 -6.36 3.06 39.25
C ASN A 478 -6.81 3.81 40.52
N ALA A 479 -7.62 4.86 40.38
CA ALA A 479 -8.18 5.59 41.53
C ALA A 479 -9.17 4.76 42.38
N LYS A 480 -9.74 3.68 41.84
CA LYS A 480 -10.62 2.76 42.58
C LYS A 480 -9.86 1.61 43.22
N SER A 481 -8.76 1.14 42.62
CA SER A 481 -7.91 0.10 43.20
C SER A 481 -7.09 0.62 44.39
N ALA A 482 -6.61 1.87 44.34
CA ALA A 482 -5.81 2.47 45.42
C ALA A 482 -6.61 2.76 46.71
N LYS A 483 -7.95 2.76 46.65
CA LYS A 483 -8.81 2.88 47.84
C LYS A 483 -9.01 1.56 48.60
N SER A 484 -8.67 0.42 48.00
CA SER A 484 -8.80 -0.89 48.66
C SER A 484 -7.56 -1.28 49.49
N THR A 485 -6.40 -0.69 49.22
CA THR A 485 -5.13 -1.09 49.86
C THR A 485 -4.68 -0.17 50.99
N LYS A 486 -5.31 1.00 51.19
CA LYS A 486 -4.98 1.95 52.27
C LYS A 486 -5.85 1.82 53.54
N ALA A 487 -6.62 0.74 53.69
CA ALA A 487 -7.45 0.51 54.88
C ALA A 487 -6.75 -0.25 56.01
N LYS A 488 -5.47 -0.60 55.88
CA LYS A 488 -4.68 -1.27 56.92
C LYS A 488 -3.25 -0.70 56.99
N GLU A 489 -3.08 0.50 57.52
CA GLU A 489 -1.87 0.84 58.28
C GLU A 489 -2.08 2.11 59.13
N LYS A 490 -1.71 1.96 60.41
CA LYS A 490 -1.72 2.88 61.56
C LYS A 490 -1.32 4.33 61.20
N VAL A 491 -1.98 5.36 61.72
CA VAL A 491 -1.91 5.91 63.11
C VAL A 491 -0.47 6.13 63.60
N THR A 492 0.08 7.32 63.30
CA THR A 492 0.84 8.17 64.24
C THR A 492 0.97 9.60 63.70
N LYS A 493 0.95 10.57 64.61
CA LYS A 493 0.82 12.02 64.42
C LYS A 493 2.02 12.68 63.72
N SER A 494 1.74 13.70 62.91
CA SER A 494 2.50 14.97 62.89
C SER A 494 1.70 16.07 62.19
N LYS A 495 1.70 17.27 62.78
CA LYS A 495 1.11 18.53 62.26
C LYS A 495 2.12 19.19 61.31
N ALA A 496 1.71 19.50 60.08
CA ALA A 496 2.15 20.69 59.32
C ALA A 496 1.41 20.76 57.97
N ASP A 497 0.99 21.98 57.61
CA ASP A 497 0.55 22.47 56.30
C ASP A 497 -0.65 21.84 55.60
N THR A 498 -1.80 22.47 55.84
CA THR A 498 -3.02 22.41 55.02
C THR A 498 -2.77 22.93 53.60
N LYS A 499 -2.33 22.05 52.69
CA LYS A 499 -2.71 22.14 51.26
C LYS A 499 -3.86 21.18 51.01
N LYS A 500 -5.02 21.76 50.70
CA LYS A 500 -6.24 21.09 50.21
C LYS A 500 -5.85 20.04 49.15
N PRO A 501 -6.28 18.78 49.24
CA PRO A 501 -6.04 17.82 48.17
C PRO A 501 -6.84 18.26 46.94
N THR A 502 -6.14 18.74 45.92
CA THR A 502 -6.71 19.00 44.60
C THR A 502 -7.23 17.67 44.05
N THR A 503 -8.54 17.51 44.10
CA THR A 503 -9.25 16.47 43.36
C THR A 503 -8.84 16.60 41.90
N ALA A 504 -8.17 15.58 41.35
CA ALA A 504 -7.85 15.50 39.93
C ALA A 504 -9.11 15.83 39.12
N SER A 505 -9.08 16.94 38.39
CA SER A 505 -10.20 17.39 37.57
C SER A 505 -10.48 16.31 36.50
N PRO A 506 -11.74 15.95 36.25
CA PRO A 506 -12.09 15.18 35.06
C PRO A 506 -11.54 15.92 33.84
N ASN A 507 -10.88 15.20 32.93
CA ASN A 507 -10.25 15.81 31.75
C ASN A 507 -11.32 16.16 30.68
N TYR A 508 -12.14 17.18 30.98
CA TYR A 508 -13.28 17.67 30.19
C TYR A 508 -12.89 18.08 28.75
N SER A 509 -11.61 18.44 28.54
CA SER A 509 -11.09 18.88 27.24
C SER A 509 -11.24 17.83 26.13
N ARG A 510 -11.12 16.53 26.46
CA ARG A 510 -11.20 15.44 25.46
C ARG A 510 -12.61 15.25 24.90
N TYR A 511 -13.63 15.29 25.76
CA TYR A 511 -15.03 15.18 25.33
C TYR A 511 -15.42 16.38 24.48
N ARG A 512 -15.04 17.60 24.92
CA ARG A 512 -15.28 18.82 24.15
C ARG A 512 -14.65 18.75 22.77
N LEU A 513 -13.40 18.30 22.66
CA LEU A 513 -12.73 18.12 21.37
C LEU A 513 -13.44 17.07 20.49
N ALA A 514 -13.90 15.96 21.06
CA ALA A 514 -14.67 14.96 20.32
C ALA A 514 -15.97 15.56 19.73
N LEU A 515 -16.70 16.34 20.52
CA LEU A 515 -17.93 17.01 20.07
C LEU A 515 -17.64 18.05 18.98
N ILE A 516 -16.53 18.80 19.08
CA ILE A 516 -16.09 19.73 18.02
C ILE A 516 -15.84 18.95 16.72
N LEU A 517 -15.08 17.85 16.77
CA LEU A 517 -14.79 17.04 15.58
C LEU A 517 -16.05 16.47 14.92
N PHE A 518 -17.00 15.96 15.71
CA PHE A 518 -18.29 15.52 15.19
C PHE A 518 -19.07 16.66 14.52
N THR A 519 -19.08 17.84 15.15
CA THR A 519 -19.80 19.02 14.62
C THR A 519 -19.17 19.48 13.30
N VAL A 520 -17.85 19.61 13.25
CA VAL A 520 -17.13 20.03 12.04
C VAL A 520 -17.31 19.01 10.91
N ALA A 521 -17.17 17.71 11.20
CA ALA A 521 -17.39 16.66 10.20
C ALA A 521 -18.84 16.68 9.67
N GLY A 522 -19.82 16.93 10.54
CA GLY A 522 -21.23 17.00 10.16
C GLY A 522 -21.59 18.21 9.31
N ILE A 523 -21.01 19.38 9.60
CA ILE A 523 -21.26 20.61 8.85
C ILE A 523 -20.61 20.57 7.47
N ILE A 524 -19.41 20.02 7.37
CA ILE A 524 -18.61 20.01 6.13
C ILE A 524 -19.02 18.86 5.22
N PHE A 525 -19.06 17.64 5.74
CA PHE A 525 -19.11 16.45 4.89
C PHE A 525 -20.47 15.79 4.83
N ARG A 526 -21.20 15.72 5.97
CA ARG A 526 -22.39 14.87 6.11
C ARG A 526 -23.34 15.28 7.24
N SER A 527 -24.49 15.84 6.86
CA SER A 527 -25.53 16.26 7.82
C SER A 527 -26.07 15.14 8.74
N GLU A 528 -26.04 13.86 8.33
CA GLU A 528 -26.50 12.74 9.18
C GLU A 528 -25.70 12.60 10.49
N LEU A 529 -24.45 13.09 10.51
CA LEU A 529 -23.61 13.07 11.70
C LEU A 529 -24.15 13.94 12.84
N ALA A 530 -25.06 14.88 12.57
CA ALA A 530 -25.75 15.62 13.62
C ALA A 530 -26.51 14.68 14.57
N LEU A 531 -27.07 13.57 14.06
CA LEU A 531 -27.74 12.56 14.87
C LEU A 531 -26.74 11.70 15.67
N LEU A 532 -25.59 11.38 15.09
CA LEU A 532 -24.52 10.68 15.80
C LEU A 532 -23.95 11.55 16.93
N LEU A 533 -23.74 12.84 16.67
CA LEU A 533 -23.37 13.84 17.67
C LEU A 533 -24.41 13.92 18.79
N ALA A 534 -25.70 14.04 18.43
CA ALA A 534 -26.79 14.18 19.39
C ALA A 534 -26.89 12.96 20.32
N THR A 535 -26.88 11.74 19.75
CA THR A 535 -27.00 10.50 20.53
C THR A 535 -25.81 10.27 21.46
N ASN A 536 -24.59 10.57 21.02
CA ASN A 536 -23.41 10.57 21.91
C ASN A 536 -23.54 11.63 23.00
N THR A 537 -23.89 12.87 22.64
CA THR A 537 -24.04 13.98 23.60
C THR A 537 -25.07 13.65 24.68
N VAL A 538 -26.26 13.17 24.29
CA VAL A 538 -27.31 12.75 25.22
C VAL A 538 -26.81 11.63 26.12
N TYR A 539 -26.17 10.60 25.57
CA TYR A 539 -25.65 9.50 26.38
C TYR A 539 -24.61 9.96 27.42
N TYR A 540 -23.62 10.75 27.01
CA TYR A 540 -22.58 11.25 27.92
C TYR A 540 -23.12 12.27 28.92
N PHE A 541 -24.15 13.04 28.56
CA PHE A 541 -24.84 13.95 29.46
C PHE A 541 -25.63 13.18 30.53
N LEU A 542 -26.46 12.21 30.12
CA LEU A 542 -27.25 11.38 31.03
C LEU A 542 -26.36 10.54 31.96
N THR A 543 -25.20 10.11 31.49
CA THR A 543 -24.21 9.39 32.32
C THR A 543 -23.32 10.33 33.16
N ARG A 544 -23.61 11.64 33.18
CA ARG A 544 -22.93 12.69 33.95
C ARG A 544 -21.43 12.79 33.64
N ARG A 545 -21.04 12.54 32.39
CA ARG A 545 -19.65 12.62 31.91
C ARG A 545 -19.30 13.97 31.30
N ILE A 546 -20.30 14.70 30.81
CA ILE A 546 -20.17 16.04 30.22
C ILE A 546 -21.22 16.99 30.81
N ARG A 547 -20.98 18.30 30.71
CA ARG A 547 -21.83 19.39 31.23
C ARG A 547 -22.23 20.34 30.11
N ILE A 548 -23.44 20.90 30.21
CA ILE A 548 -24.02 21.80 29.20
C ILE A 548 -23.10 23.01 28.93
N TRP A 549 -22.83 23.80 29.96
CA TRP A 549 -22.12 25.08 29.83
C TRP A 549 -20.60 24.95 29.66
N GLN A 550 -20.02 23.81 30.03
CA GLN A 550 -18.56 23.63 29.98
C GLN A 550 -18.10 22.86 28.74
N ASP A 551 -18.92 21.91 28.28
CA ASP A 551 -18.54 20.99 27.21
C ASP A 551 -19.42 21.16 25.98
N ILE A 552 -20.75 21.06 26.14
CA ILE A 552 -21.70 20.97 25.01
C ILE A 552 -21.79 22.31 24.26
N VAL A 553 -22.12 23.40 24.97
CA VAL A 553 -22.30 24.72 24.35
C VAL A 553 -21.00 25.23 23.73
N PRO A 554 -19.84 25.21 24.43
CA PRO A 554 -18.58 25.61 23.82
C PRO A 554 -18.18 24.74 22.62
N ALA A 555 -18.36 23.41 22.69
CA ALA A 555 -18.06 22.55 21.54
C ALA A 555 -18.95 22.87 20.33
N GLY A 556 -20.24 23.09 20.56
CA GLY A 556 -21.19 23.44 19.52
C GLY A 556 -20.85 24.77 18.85
N ILE A 557 -20.58 25.83 19.64
CA ILE A 557 -20.22 27.16 19.10
C ILE A 557 -18.91 27.09 18.32
N ILE A 558 -17.87 26.48 18.89
CA ILE A 558 -16.55 26.38 18.23
C ILE A 558 -16.66 25.53 16.96
N GLY A 559 -17.31 24.37 17.02
CA GLY A 559 -17.51 23.49 15.87
C GLY A 559 -18.33 24.14 14.77
N LEU A 560 -19.39 24.87 15.13
CA LEU A 560 -20.23 25.62 14.20
C LEU A 560 -19.44 26.74 13.52
N PHE A 561 -18.71 27.54 14.30
CA PHE A 561 -17.90 28.64 13.78
C PHE A 561 -16.82 28.12 12.82
N ILE A 562 -16.04 27.10 13.22
CA ILE A 562 -15.00 26.52 12.38
C ILE A 562 -15.62 25.88 11.12
N GLY A 563 -16.62 25.01 11.29
CA GLY A 563 -17.25 24.28 10.19
C GLY A 563 -17.86 25.22 9.16
N LEU A 564 -18.68 26.19 9.59
CA LEU A 564 -19.33 27.15 8.70
C LEU A 564 -18.35 28.08 8.03
N THR A 565 -17.36 28.62 8.78
CA THR A 565 -16.37 29.51 8.18
C THR A 565 -15.59 28.80 7.07
N VAL A 566 -15.18 27.55 7.29
CA VAL A 566 -14.43 26.79 6.29
C VAL A 566 -15.31 26.44 5.08
N THR A 567 -16.50 25.84 5.27
CA THR A 567 -17.38 25.44 4.14
C THR A 567 -17.90 26.65 3.38
N VAL A 568 -18.40 27.70 4.04
CA VAL A 568 -18.94 28.86 3.34
C VAL A 568 -17.85 29.59 2.57
N THR A 569 -16.64 29.74 3.12
CA THR A 569 -15.56 30.44 2.42
C THR A 569 -15.06 29.64 1.21
N VAL A 570 -14.76 28.34 1.42
CA VAL A 570 -14.20 27.48 0.38
C VAL A 570 -15.22 27.20 -0.71
N ASP A 571 -16.41 26.75 -0.32
CA ASP A 571 -17.40 26.27 -1.28
C ASP A 571 -18.02 27.42 -2.07
N SER A 572 -18.24 28.59 -1.45
CA SER A 572 -18.71 29.76 -2.19
C SER A 572 -17.70 30.24 -3.24
N TYR A 573 -16.40 30.07 -2.97
CA TYR A 573 -15.35 30.40 -3.92
C TYR A 573 -15.35 29.42 -5.11
N PHE A 574 -15.35 28.10 -4.89
CA PHE A 574 -15.31 27.16 -6.03
C PHE A 574 -16.61 27.10 -6.83
N TRP A 575 -17.77 27.28 -6.18
CA TRP A 575 -19.06 27.30 -6.85
C TRP A 575 -19.42 28.68 -7.42
N GLN A 576 -18.63 29.72 -7.13
CA GLN A 576 -18.88 31.12 -7.53
C GLN A 576 -20.24 31.65 -7.05
N GLU A 577 -20.80 31.08 -5.99
CA GLU A 577 -22.09 31.42 -5.40
C GLU A 577 -21.88 31.75 -3.91
N PHE A 578 -22.18 32.99 -3.48
CA PHE A 578 -22.02 33.39 -2.08
C PHE A 578 -23.34 33.92 -1.49
N PRO A 579 -23.77 33.44 -0.30
CA PRO A 579 -23.16 32.38 0.51
C PRO A 579 -23.64 30.98 0.11
N LEU A 580 -22.71 30.02 -0.05
CA LEU A 580 -23.05 28.62 -0.29
C LEU A 580 -22.67 27.74 0.91
N TRP A 581 -23.62 26.93 1.37
CA TRP A 581 -23.38 25.82 2.29
C TRP A 581 -23.89 24.52 1.64
N PRO A 582 -22.99 23.69 1.07
CA PRO A 582 -23.37 22.49 0.33
C PRO A 582 -24.22 21.50 1.13
N GLU A 583 -23.81 21.20 2.37
CA GLU A 583 -24.52 20.21 3.20
C GLU A 583 -25.91 20.68 3.63
N PHE A 584 -26.12 21.98 3.84
CA PHE A 584 -27.46 22.51 4.09
C PHE A 584 -28.35 22.43 2.86
N SER A 585 -27.78 22.71 1.68
CA SER A 585 -28.49 22.57 0.40
C SER A 585 -28.91 21.11 0.17
N ALA A 586 -28.00 20.16 0.43
CA ALA A 586 -28.28 18.73 0.36
C ALA A 586 -29.32 18.28 1.41
N PHE A 587 -29.27 18.80 2.63
CA PHE A 587 -30.24 18.51 3.68
C PHE A 587 -31.63 19.04 3.30
N LYS A 588 -31.73 20.28 2.81
CA LYS A 588 -32.97 20.88 2.35
C LYS A 588 -33.59 20.06 1.22
N PHE A 589 -32.81 19.71 0.21
CA PHE A 589 -33.29 18.94 -0.94
C PHE A 589 -33.77 17.54 -0.53
N ASN A 590 -32.97 16.79 0.24
CA ASN A 590 -33.29 15.39 0.51
C ASN A 590 -34.29 15.21 1.65
N VAL A 591 -34.14 15.96 2.75
CA VAL A 591 -34.91 15.77 3.98
C VAL A 591 -36.15 16.68 4.01
N ILE A 592 -35.99 17.97 3.73
CA ILE A 592 -37.10 18.93 3.80
C ILE A 592 -38.03 18.77 2.58
N SER A 593 -37.47 18.66 1.38
CA SER A 593 -38.25 18.50 0.14
C SER A 593 -38.61 17.06 -0.21
N GLY A 594 -38.23 16.07 0.62
CA GLY A 594 -38.64 14.67 0.49
C GLY A 594 -38.03 13.90 -0.70
N GLN A 595 -37.08 14.49 -1.42
CA GLN A 595 -36.47 13.89 -2.62
C GLN A 595 -35.61 12.67 -2.32
N ALA A 596 -35.28 12.40 -1.05
CA ALA A 596 -34.62 11.16 -0.64
C ALA A 596 -35.38 9.91 -1.14
N SER A 597 -36.72 9.95 -1.13
CA SER A 597 -37.57 8.82 -1.55
C SER A 597 -37.43 8.44 -3.03
N ALA A 598 -37.02 9.36 -3.89
CA ALA A 598 -36.81 9.12 -5.32
C ALA A 598 -35.68 8.12 -5.59
N TRP A 599 -34.77 7.94 -4.63
CA TRP A 599 -33.64 7.02 -4.71
C TRP A 599 -33.96 5.61 -4.19
N GLY A 600 -35.25 5.33 -3.93
CA GLY A 600 -35.74 4.06 -3.39
C GLY A 600 -36.03 4.10 -1.89
N ILE A 601 -36.92 3.23 -1.44
CA ILE A 601 -37.40 3.16 -0.05
C ILE A 601 -37.16 1.75 0.49
N ASP A 602 -36.62 1.68 1.70
CA ASP A 602 -36.41 0.42 2.43
C ASP A 602 -37.20 0.40 3.75
N PRO A 603 -37.58 -0.78 4.27
CA PRO A 603 -38.23 -0.91 5.57
C PRO A 603 -37.40 -0.31 6.71
N TRP A 604 -38.06 0.15 7.79
CA TRP A 604 -37.39 0.76 8.94
C TRP A 604 -36.33 -0.17 9.57
N TYR A 605 -36.54 -1.49 9.56
CA TYR A 605 -35.62 -2.47 10.14
C TYR A 605 -34.44 -2.84 9.22
N PHE A 606 -34.34 -2.26 8.01
CA PHE A 606 -33.29 -2.57 7.04
C PHE A 606 -31.87 -2.43 7.61
N TYR A 607 -31.62 -1.38 8.40
CA TYR A 607 -30.30 -1.18 8.97
C TYR A 607 -29.88 -2.28 9.94
N PHE A 608 -30.82 -2.82 10.73
CA PHE A 608 -30.56 -3.87 11.71
C PHE A 608 -30.47 -5.26 11.10
N THR A 609 -31.26 -5.51 10.05
CA THR A 609 -31.38 -6.84 9.43
C THR A 609 -30.44 -7.06 8.25
N SER A 610 -30.09 -5.98 7.54
CA SER A 610 -29.29 -6.04 6.31
C SER A 610 -27.96 -5.29 6.47
N ALA A 611 -28.00 -3.99 6.79
CA ALA A 611 -26.79 -3.17 6.73
C ALA A 611 -25.76 -3.51 7.82
N LEU A 612 -26.16 -3.52 9.11
CA LEU A 612 -25.24 -3.80 10.22
C LEU A 612 -24.60 -5.20 10.13
N PRO A 613 -25.34 -6.28 9.84
CA PRO A 613 -24.73 -7.59 9.60
C PRO A 613 -23.71 -7.59 8.45
N ARG A 614 -24.00 -6.90 7.34
CA ARG A 614 -23.08 -6.77 6.21
C ARG A 614 -21.82 -5.95 6.55
N LEU A 615 -21.97 -4.91 7.36
CA LEU A 615 -20.86 -4.04 7.77
C LEU A 615 -19.92 -4.74 8.76
N LEU A 616 -20.47 -5.48 9.73
CA LEU A 616 -19.68 -6.25 10.68
C LEU A 616 -19.11 -7.53 10.08
N LEU A 617 -19.77 -8.06 9.03
CA LEU A 617 -19.48 -9.25 8.24
C LEU A 617 -19.45 -10.58 9.03
N ASN A 618 -18.71 -10.65 10.14
CA ASN A 618 -18.62 -11.84 10.95
C ASN A 618 -19.92 -12.05 11.75
N PRO A 619 -20.68 -13.14 11.52
CA PRO A 619 -21.95 -13.39 12.20
C PRO A 619 -21.78 -13.57 13.72
N LEU A 620 -20.65 -14.12 14.19
CA LEU A 620 -20.38 -14.25 15.62
C LEU A 620 -20.07 -12.90 16.27
N ALA A 621 -19.51 -11.94 15.53
CA ALA A 621 -19.27 -10.59 16.06
C ALA A 621 -20.61 -9.92 16.45
N TRP A 622 -21.62 -10.03 15.57
CA TRP A 622 -22.95 -9.47 15.80
C TRP A 622 -23.79 -10.29 16.81
N LEU A 623 -23.92 -11.60 16.59
CA LEU A 623 -24.89 -12.44 17.30
C LEU A 623 -24.38 -12.97 18.65
N VAL A 624 -23.07 -13.06 18.85
CA VAL A 624 -22.47 -13.68 20.04
C VAL A 624 -21.63 -12.68 20.83
N CYS A 625 -20.66 -12.04 20.18
CA CYS A 625 -19.66 -11.23 20.86
C CYS A 625 -20.25 -9.95 21.48
N ILE A 626 -21.07 -9.21 20.73
CA ILE A 626 -21.74 -8.01 21.27
C ILE A 626 -22.63 -8.35 22.47
N PRO A 627 -23.52 -9.37 22.40
CA PRO A 627 -24.27 -9.80 23.58
C PRO A 627 -23.37 -10.26 24.74
N ALA A 628 -22.33 -11.04 24.46
CA ALA A 628 -21.40 -11.53 25.49
C ALA A 628 -20.68 -10.39 26.23
N SER A 629 -20.35 -9.29 25.55
CA SER A 629 -19.70 -8.12 26.15
C SER A 629 -20.63 -7.35 27.10
N VAL A 630 -21.94 -7.40 26.85
CA VAL A 630 -22.98 -6.83 27.74
C VAL A 630 -23.30 -7.76 28.90
N VAL A 631 -23.39 -9.06 28.68
CA VAL A 631 -23.70 -10.03 29.74
C VAL A 631 -22.58 -10.07 30.79
N ALA A 632 -21.32 -10.06 30.36
CA ALA A 632 -20.17 -10.08 31.27
C ALA A 632 -20.06 -8.80 32.11
N SER A 633 -20.15 -8.95 33.44
CA SER A 633 -20.16 -7.82 34.39
C SER A 633 -18.94 -6.91 34.27
N LYS A 634 -17.77 -7.46 33.93
CA LYS A 634 -16.51 -6.72 33.78
C LYS A 634 -16.51 -5.77 32.58
N THR A 635 -17.16 -6.13 31.48
CA THR A 635 -17.15 -5.37 30.21
C THR A 635 -18.45 -4.60 29.97
N ARG A 636 -19.53 -4.92 30.69
CA ARG A 636 -20.89 -4.37 30.48
C ARG A 636 -20.91 -2.85 30.35
N ARG A 637 -20.39 -2.12 31.35
CA ARG A 637 -20.49 -0.66 31.38
C ARG A 637 -19.73 0.01 30.23
N ALA A 638 -18.55 -0.51 29.90
CA ALA A 638 -17.73 -0.03 28.79
C ALA A 638 -18.37 -0.34 27.44
N SER A 639 -18.94 -1.54 27.29
CA SER A 639 -19.62 -1.97 26.06
C SER A 639 -20.89 -1.15 25.82
N LEU A 640 -21.68 -0.88 26.88
CA LEU A 640 -22.87 -0.03 26.77
C LEU A 640 -22.55 1.41 26.34
N SER A 641 -21.40 1.97 26.75
CA SER A 641 -20.99 3.31 26.25
C SER A 641 -20.66 3.36 24.76
N LEU A 642 -20.41 2.21 24.13
CA LEU A 642 -20.16 2.13 22.70
C LEU A 642 -21.45 1.78 21.94
N ILE A 643 -22.23 0.83 22.48
CA ILE A 643 -23.42 0.27 21.83
C ILE A 643 -24.60 1.24 21.87
N VAL A 644 -24.93 1.81 23.03
CA VAL A 644 -26.16 2.59 23.22
C VAL A 644 -26.23 3.81 22.29
N PRO A 645 -25.25 4.72 22.26
CA PRO A 645 -25.32 5.87 21.35
C PRO A 645 -25.29 5.43 19.88
N SER A 646 -24.50 4.41 19.53
CA SER A 646 -24.40 3.87 18.17
C SER A 646 -25.74 3.32 17.66
N LEU A 647 -26.40 2.45 18.43
CA LEU A 647 -27.67 1.87 18.03
C LEU A 647 -28.83 2.87 18.11
N ALA A 648 -28.77 3.84 19.03
CA ALA A 648 -29.73 4.94 19.07
C ALA A 648 -29.65 5.80 17.80
N PHE A 649 -28.44 6.10 17.32
CA PHE A 649 -28.24 6.80 16.05
C PHE A 649 -28.84 6.01 14.88
N VAL A 650 -28.52 4.72 14.78
CA VAL A 650 -29.07 3.85 13.71
C VAL A 650 -30.59 3.78 13.80
N ALA A 651 -31.17 3.67 15.00
CA ALA A 651 -32.62 3.61 15.19
C ALA A 651 -33.34 4.88 14.74
N VAL A 652 -32.81 6.06 15.09
CA VAL A 652 -33.39 7.34 14.67
C VAL A 652 -33.21 7.54 13.16
N TYR A 653 -32.03 7.23 12.62
CA TYR A 653 -31.77 7.36 11.18
C TYR A 653 -32.62 6.39 10.34
N SER A 654 -33.01 5.24 10.89
CA SER A 654 -33.89 4.27 10.25
C SER A 654 -35.28 4.80 9.88
N LEU A 655 -35.68 5.94 10.45
CA LEU A 655 -36.93 6.62 10.10
C LEU A 655 -36.89 7.28 8.72
N GLN A 656 -35.69 7.54 8.16
CA GLN A 656 -35.58 8.07 6.80
C GLN A 656 -36.02 7.00 5.78
N PRO A 657 -36.85 7.36 4.78
CA PRO A 657 -37.35 6.39 3.79
C PRO A 657 -36.22 5.70 3.03
N HIS A 658 -35.28 6.50 2.51
CA HIS A 658 -34.13 6.03 1.77
C HIS A 658 -32.99 5.60 2.71
N LYS A 659 -32.38 4.45 2.41
CA LYS A 659 -31.39 3.84 3.29
C LYS A 659 -30.22 3.31 2.47
N GLU A 660 -29.03 3.62 2.95
CA GLU A 660 -27.80 3.02 2.47
C GLU A 660 -26.86 2.77 3.65
N TRP A 661 -26.09 1.69 3.59
CA TRP A 661 -25.16 1.31 4.65
C TRP A 661 -24.13 2.41 4.97
N ARG A 662 -23.76 3.24 3.99
CA ARG A 662 -22.73 4.28 4.14
C ARG A 662 -23.14 5.38 5.11
N PHE A 663 -24.43 5.66 5.22
CA PHE A 663 -24.95 6.66 6.16
C PHE A 663 -24.74 6.26 7.63
N ILE A 664 -24.52 4.96 7.90
CA ILE A 664 -24.30 4.46 9.26
C ILE A 664 -22.89 3.91 9.52
N ILE A 665 -21.96 3.99 8.56
CA ILE A 665 -20.63 3.37 8.70
C ILE A 665 -19.84 3.88 9.92
N TYR A 666 -20.12 5.10 10.37
CA TYR A 666 -19.45 5.76 11.50
C TYR A 666 -19.56 4.99 12.83
N VAL A 667 -20.57 4.13 12.99
CA VAL A 667 -20.73 3.33 14.22
C VAL A 667 -19.88 2.05 14.24
N ILE A 668 -19.30 1.66 13.11
CA ILE A 668 -18.61 0.37 12.98
C ILE A 668 -17.37 0.24 13.87
N PRO A 669 -16.51 1.26 14.04
CA PRO A 669 -15.41 1.16 15.00
C PRO A 669 -15.89 0.88 16.44
N ALA A 670 -16.95 1.57 16.88
CA ALA A 670 -17.52 1.41 18.22
C ALA A 670 -18.18 0.03 18.42
N LEU A 671 -18.99 -0.43 17.46
CA LEU A 671 -19.62 -1.75 17.52
C LEU A 671 -18.62 -2.90 17.41
N THR A 672 -17.59 -2.75 16.56
CA THR A 672 -16.50 -3.72 16.44
C THR A 672 -15.68 -3.80 17.74
N THR A 673 -15.49 -2.68 18.44
CA THR A 673 -14.87 -2.67 19.77
C THR A 673 -15.71 -3.39 20.82
N ALA A 674 -17.04 -3.21 20.79
CA ALA A 674 -17.94 -3.94 21.67
C ALA A 674 -17.92 -5.46 21.39
N ALA A 675 -17.86 -5.86 20.12
CA ALA A 675 -17.64 -7.24 19.74
C ALA A 675 -16.27 -7.76 20.22
N ALA A 676 -15.21 -6.97 20.05
CA ALA A 676 -13.86 -7.34 20.46
C ALA A 676 -13.75 -7.56 21.98
N GLN A 677 -14.45 -6.77 22.81
CA GLN A 677 -14.53 -7.01 24.25
C GLN A 677 -15.18 -8.36 24.59
N GLY A 678 -16.23 -8.73 23.87
CA GLY A 678 -16.90 -10.02 24.01
C GLY A 678 -16.00 -11.18 23.59
N ALA A 679 -15.34 -11.06 22.44
CA ALA A 679 -14.39 -12.05 21.93
C ALA A 679 -13.19 -12.21 22.88
N ALA A 680 -12.64 -11.12 23.41
CA ALA A 680 -11.57 -11.16 24.40
C ALA A 680 -12.01 -11.87 25.69
N ASN A 681 -13.23 -11.63 26.16
CA ASN A 681 -13.78 -12.34 27.33
C ASN A 681 -13.96 -13.84 27.05
N ILE A 682 -14.47 -14.22 25.88
CA ILE A 682 -14.62 -15.63 25.48
C ILE A 682 -13.24 -16.31 25.43
N TRP A 683 -12.29 -15.69 24.73
CA TRP A 683 -10.93 -16.19 24.54
C TRP A 683 -10.17 -16.37 25.86
N THR A 684 -10.29 -15.40 26.77
CA THR A 684 -9.64 -15.46 28.09
C THR A 684 -10.21 -16.58 28.95
N ASN A 685 -11.49 -16.91 28.77
CA ASN A 685 -12.17 -17.97 29.52
C ASN A 685 -12.14 -19.35 28.82
N ARG A 686 -11.40 -19.51 27.72
CA ARG A 686 -11.34 -20.76 26.92
C ARG A 686 -10.96 -22.02 27.69
N GLY A 687 -10.20 -21.87 28.78
CA GLY A 687 -9.80 -22.99 29.64
C GLY A 687 -10.84 -23.38 30.72
N LYS A 688 -11.91 -22.60 30.90
CA LYS A 688 -12.86 -22.80 32.01
C LYS A 688 -13.92 -23.85 31.73
N SER A 689 -14.34 -24.02 30.47
CA SER A 689 -15.33 -25.02 30.11
C SER A 689 -15.22 -25.42 28.64
N ILE A 690 -15.75 -26.60 28.31
CA ILE A 690 -15.85 -27.10 26.93
C ILE A 690 -16.64 -26.11 26.06
N PHE A 691 -17.68 -25.49 26.60
CA PHE A 691 -18.45 -24.46 25.91
C PHE A 691 -17.58 -23.25 25.49
N TYR A 692 -16.76 -22.70 26.39
CA TYR A 692 -15.85 -21.60 26.05
C TYR A 692 -14.75 -22.03 25.06
N ARG A 693 -14.30 -23.29 25.10
CA ARG A 693 -13.35 -23.82 24.12
C ARG A 693 -13.98 -23.93 22.72
N PHE A 694 -15.20 -24.46 22.63
CA PHE A 694 -15.97 -24.53 21.39
C PHE A 694 -16.23 -23.13 20.81
N LEU A 695 -16.63 -22.17 21.67
CA LEU A 695 -16.88 -20.80 21.24
C LEU A 695 -15.61 -20.11 20.75
N SER A 696 -14.48 -20.32 21.43
CA SER A 696 -13.18 -19.79 21.01
C SER A 696 -12.73 -20.36 19.67
N PHE A 697 -12.91 -21.67 19.45
CA PHE A 697 -12.65 -22.31 18.16
C PHE A 697 -13.56 -21.75 17.05
N SER A 698 -14.86 -21.63 17.34
CA SER A 698 -15.84 -21.06 16.40
C SER A 698 -15.51 -19.61 16.03
N LEU A 699 -14.98 -18.81 16.97
CA LEU A 699 -14.50 -17.45 16.70
C LEU A 699 -13.35 -17.43 15.70
N VAL A 700 -12.34 -18.30 15.85
CA VAL A 700 -11.24 -18.39 14.89
C VAL A 700 -11.75 -18.79 13.51
N VAL A 701 -12.58 -19.84 13.42
CA VAL A 701 -13.11 -20.34 12.15
C VAL A 701 -13.99 -19.29 11.46
N SER A 702 -14.93 -18.67 12.18
CA SER A 702 -15.83 -17.66 11.60
C SER A 702 -15.08 -16.41 11.14
N THR A 703 -14.03 -16.01 11.84
CA THR A 703 -13.20 -14.86 11.49
C THR A 703 -12.38 -15.14 10.23
N LEU A 704 -11.74 -16.32 10.17
CA LEU A 704 -11.02 -16.76 8.98
C LEU A 704 -11.96 -16.87 7.78
N ALA A 705 -13.14 -17.47 7.95
CA ALA A 705 -14.16 -17.55 6.91
C ALA A 705 -14.62 -16.16 6.43
N SER A 706 -14.80 -15.21 7.35
CA SER A 706 -15.18 -13.82 7.01
C SER A 706 -14.09 -13.13 6.21
N PHE A 707 -12.82 -13.28 6.62
CA PHE A 707 -11.67 -12.75 5.88
C PHE A 707 -11.57 -13.35 4.48
N LEU A 708 -11.64 -14.68 4.35
CA LEU A 708 -11.59 -15.36 3.05
C LEU A 708 -12.75 -14.93 2.14
N PHE A 709 -13.97 -14.82 2.69
CA PHE A 709 -15.13 -14.36 1.94
C PHE A 709 -15.00 -12.89 1.51
N SER A 710 -14.51 -12.02 2.39
CA SER A 710 -14.20 -10.62 2.08
C SER A 710 -13.22 -10.50 0.90
N THR A 711 -12.09 -11.20 0.98
CA THR A 711 -10.97 -11.07 0.03
C THR A 711 -11.19 -11.82 -1.28
N PHE A 712 -11.72 -13.05 -1.24
CA PHE A 712 -11.80 -13.91 -2.43
C PHE A 712 -13.17 -13.95 -3.09
N VAL A 713 -14.22 -13.43 -2.45
CA VAL A 713 -15.57 -13.37 -3.03
C VAL A 713 -16.02 -11.93 -3.22
N LEU A 714 -16.12 -11.15 -2.14
CA LEU A 714 -16.70 -9.81 -2.22
C LEU A 714 -15.82 -8.82 -3.00
N LEU A 715 -14.51 -8.88 -2.83
CA LEU A 715 -13.57 -7.98 -3.51
C LEU A 715 -13.55 -8.18 -5.04
N PRO A 716 -13.40 -9.40 -5.60
CA PRO A 716 -13.51 -9.63 -7.04
C PRO A 716 -14.88 -9.25 -7.63
N ILE A 717 -15.98 -9.56 -6.92
CA ILE A 717 -17.32 -9.14 -7.35
C ILE A 717 -17.40 -7.62 -7.45
N SER A 718 -16.84 -6.94 -6.46
CA SER A 718 -16.91 -5.49 -6.39
C SER A 718 -16.02 -4.82 -7.44
N SER A 719 -14.83 -5.37 -7.73
CA SER A 719 -13.94 -4.85 -8.80
C SER A 719 -14.50 -5.03 -10.20
N ALA A 720 -15.38 -6.01 -10.41
CA ALA A 720 -16.08 -6.23 -11.68
C ALA A 720 -17.23 -5.22 -11.95
N ASN A 721 -17.50 -4.29 -11.03
CA ASN A 721 -18.54 -3.26 -11.18
C ASN A 721 -18.04 -1.93 -11.78
N TYR A 722 -16.88 -1.92 -12.45
CA TYR A 722 -16.31 -0.73 -13.10
C TYR A 722 -16.05 -0.91 -14.60
N PRO A 723 -17.05 -1.33 -15.41
CA PRO A 723 -16.87 -1.50 -16.85
C PRO A 723 -16.53 -0.18 -17.57
N GLY A 724 -16.99 0.98 -17.11
CA GLY A 724 -16.71 2.27 -17.74
C GLY A 724 -15.22 2.62 -17.77
N ALA A 725 -14.53 2.39 -16.66
CA ALA A 725 -13.08 2.58 -16.60
C ALA A 725 -12.30 1.67 -17.55
N GLN A 726 -12.77 0.43 -17.75
CA GLN A 726 -12.15 -0.49 -18.71
C GLN A 726 -12.47 -0.05 -20.15
N ALA A 727 -13.70 0.42 -20.39
CA ALA A 727 -14.15 0.85 -21.71
C ALA A 727 -13.32 2.02 -22.25
N ILE A 728 -13.06 3.05 -21.45
CA ILE A 728 -12.22 4.19 -21.87
C ILE A 728 -10.78 3.77 -22.16
N GLN A 729 -10.21 2.86 -21.37
CA GLN A 729 -8.87 2.32 -21.62
C GLN A 729 -8.80 1.52 -22.92
N ARG A 730 -9.85 0.74 -23.24
CA ARG A 730 -9.94 -0.01 -24.51
C ARG A 730 -10.09 0.93 -25.71
N VAL A 731 -10.91 1.97 -25.59
CA VAL A 731 -11.00 3.01 -26.64
C VAL A 731 -9.66 3.67 -26.89
N HIS A 732 -8.94 4.08 -25.84
CA HIS A 732 -7.61 4.67 -26.02
C HIS A 732 -6.65 3.70 -26.71
N PHE A 733 -6.67 2.41 -26.36
CA PHE A 733 -5.87 1.39 -27.04
C PHE A 733 -6.22 1.25 -28.53
N HIS A 734 -7.50 1.30 -28.89
CA HIS A 734 -7.94 1.16 -30.28
C HIS A 734 -7.80 2.44 -31.12
N GLY A 735 -7.95 3.62 -30.49
CA GLY A 735 -7.98 4.91 -31.18
C GLY A 735 -6.62 5.62 -31.27
N GLN A 736 -5.69 5.35 -30.35
CA GLN A 736 -4.41 6.05 -30.31
C GLN A 736 -3.62 5.85 -31.61
N GLY A 737 -3.21 6.94 -32.25
CA GLY A 737 -2.44 6.92 -33.50
C GLY A 737 -3.28 6.62 -34.75
N THR A 738 -4.60 6.47 -34.64
CA THR A 738 -5.47 6.22 -35.80
C THR A 738 -5.89 7.49 -36.53
N GLN A 739 -6.11 8.58 -35.80
CA GLN A 739 -6.51 9.88 -36.33
C GLN A 739 -5.82 11.01 -35.53
N PRO A 740 -5.60 12.20 -36.13
CA PRO A 740 -5.03 13.34 -35.40
C PRO A 740 -6.00 13.89 -34.34
N HIS A 741 -7.31 13.73 -34.54
CA HIS A 741 -8.36 14.20 -33.64
C HIS A 741 -9.42 13.13 -33.48
N ILE A 742 -9.82 12.84 -32.23
CA ILE A 742 -10.87 11.87 -31.90
C ILE A 742 -11.85 12.47 -30.91
N ASN A 743 -13.13 12.44 -31.26
CA ASN A 743 -14.26 12.77 -30.41
C ASN A 743 -14.88 11.51 -29.81
N LEU A 744 -14.82 11.37 -28.49
CA LEU A 744 -15.32 10.24 -27.72
C LEU A 744 -16.59 10.62 -26.95
N TYR A 745 -17.71 9.99 -27.26
CA TYR A 745 -18.92 10.06 -26.45
C TYR A 745 -18.90 9.03 -25.32
N MET A 746 -19.18 9.48 -24.09
CA MET A 746 -19.22 8.63 -22.89
C MET A 746 -20.62 8.64 -22.30
N GLY A 747 -21.37 7.56 -22.52
CA GLY A 747 -22.73 7.41 -22.00
C GLY A 747 -22.78 7.35 -20.48
N ASN A 748 -23.99 7.59 -19.95
CA ASN A 748 -24.26 7.67 -18.52
C ASN A 748 -23.69 6.49 -17.71
N LEU A 749 -23.92 5.23 -18.13
CA LEU A 749 -23.40 4.07 -17.38
C LEU A 749 -21.87 4.05 -17.34
N ALA A 750 -21.18 4.43 -18.43
CA ALA A 750 -19.72 4.52 -18.45
C ALA A 750 -19.23 5.55 -17.43
N CYS A 751 -19.85 6.73 -17.41
CA CYS A 751 -19.56 7.80 -16.44
C CYS A 751 -19.83 7.37 -14.99
N GLN A 752 -20.85 6.56 -14.74
CA GLN A 752 -21.18 6.07 -13.39
C GLN A 752 -20.27 4.92 -12.92
N THR A 753 -19.58 4.24 -13.83
CA THR A 753 -18.83 3.00 -13.57
C THR A 753 -17.33 3.12 -13.83
N GLY A 754 -16.76 4.28 -13.47
CA GLY A 754 -15.32 4.43 -13.25
C GLY A 754 -14.58 5.33 -14.23
N VAL A 755 -15.24 5.91 -15.22
CA VAL A 755 -14.65 6.98 -16.03
C VAL A 755 -14.39 8.21 -15.13
N THR A 756 -13.14 8.65 -15.09
CA THR A 756 -12.71 9.87 -14.40
C THR A 756 -11.83 10.70 -15.33
N ARG A 757 -11.63 11.99 -15.03
CA ARG A 757 -10.68 12.82 -15.79
C ARG A 757 -9.24 12.33 -15.64
N PHE A 758 -8.88 11.67 -14.54
CA PHE A 758 -7.58 10.99 -14.42
C PHE A 758 -7.35 9.88 -15.46
N LEU A 759 -8.42 9.31 -16.04
CA LEU A 759 -8.31 8.31 -17.11
C LEU A 759 -8.26 8.94 -18.50
N GLN A 760 -8.48 10.24 -18.64
CA GLN A 760 -8.43 10.97 -19.90
C GLN A 760 -6.99 11.30 -20.29
N GLN A 761 -6.67 11.15 -21.57
CA GLN A 761 -5.42 11.62 -22.17
C GLN A 761 -5.39 13.15 -22.18
N HIS A 762 -4.44 13.75 -21.45
CA HIS A 762 -4.23 15.20 -21.42
C HIS A 762 -3.19 15.61 -22.46
N GLN A 763 -3.41 16.74 -23.12
CA GLN A 763 -2.38 17.38 -23.94
C GLN A 763 -1.44 18.16 -23.03
N ASN A 764 -0.14 17.85 -23.05
CA ASN A 764 0.87 18.69 -22.40
C ASN A 764 0.95 20.02 -23.15
N PHE A 765 0.37 21.08 -22.59
CA PHE A 765 0.44 22.43 -23.16
C PHE A 765 1.74 23.19 -22.81
N ASP A 766 2.66 22.61 -22.02
CA ASP A 766 3.79 23.32 -21.42
C ASP A 766 5.20 22.89 -21.91
N SER A 767 5.34 22.35 -23.12
CA SER A 767 6.67 22.27 -23.76
C SER A 767 6.68 23.13 -25.02
N PRO A 768 7.38 24.29 -25.02
CA PRO A 768 7.80 24.90 -26.27
C PRO A 768 8.94 24.03 -26.82
N SER A 769 8.57 22.97 -27.54
CA SER A 769 9.52 22.18 -28.32
C SER A 769 9.91 22.98 -29.56
N GLU A 770 10.87 23.88 -29.40
CA GLU A 770 11.84 24.16 -30.46
C GLU A 770 12.67 22.89 -30.64
N VAL A 771 12.39 22.17 -31.73
CA VAL A 771 13.26 21.32 -32.57
C VAL A 771 12.31 20.33 -33.28
N GLU A 772 11.93 20.69 -34.50
CA GLU A 772 11.34 19.75 -35.46
C GLU A 772 12.44 18.81 -35.98
N GLU A 773 12.23 17.51 -35.82
CA GLU A 773 12.20 16.49 -36.89
C GLU A 773 11.97 15.11 -36.22
N ASP A 774 10.91 14.40 -36.64
CA ASP A 774 10.42 13.08 -36.14
C ASP A 774 9.52 13.00 -34.88
N ALA A 775 8.69 14.01 -34.60
CA ALA A 775 7.58 13.84 -33.65
C ALA A 775 6.35 13.19 -34.32
N THR A 776 6.08 11.92 -34.03
CA THR A 776 4.77 11.31 -34.33
C THR A 776 3.66 12.19 -33.73
N ILE A 777 2.82 12.79 -34.59
CA ILE A 777 1.68 13.63 -34.16
C ILE A 777 0.77 12.77 -33.27
N GLY A 778 0.77 13.03 -31.96
CA GLY A 778 -0.09 12.35 -31.01
C GLY A 778 -1.57 12.67 -31.28
N THR A 779 -2.45 11.68 -31.15
CA THR A 779 -3.90 11.87 -31.26
C THR A 779 -4.44 12.82 -30.19
N LYS A 780 -5.14 13.88 -30.60
CA LYS A 780 -5.92 14.76 -29.72
C LYS A 780 -7.25 14.09 -29.38
N TRP A 781 -7.60 14.06 -28.10
CA TRP A 781 -8.85 13.49 -27.60
C TRP A 781 -9.78 14.58 -27.07
N GLU A 782 -11.02 14.58 -27.54
CA GLU A 782 -12.12 15.37 -26.98
C GLU A 782 -13.19 14.44 -26.41
N TYR A 783 -13.65 14.74 -25.19
CA TYR A 783 -14.54 13.87 -24.42
C TYR A 783 -15.90 14.53 -24.24
N ASP A 784 -16.95 13.91 -24.78
CA ASP A 784 -18.34 14.35 -24.67
C ASP A 784 -19.10 13.46 -23.66
N LYS A 785 -19.92 14.08 -22.81
CA LYS A 785 -20.80 13.42 -21.82
C LYS A 785 -22.23 13.98 -21.89
N THR A 786 -22.66 14.42 -23.07
CA THR A 786 -23.94 15.10 -23.26
C THR A 786 -25.09 14.11 -23.03
N GLU A 787 -25.96 14.42 -22.06
CA GLU A 787 -27.16 13.63 -21.75
C GLU A 787 -28.47 14.36 -22.12
N ASP A 788 -28.39 15.45 -22.89
CA ASP A 788 -29.58 16.14 -23.41
C ASP A 788 -30.28 15.26 -24.47
N PRO A 789 -31.51 14.78 -24.20
CA PRO A 789 -32.23 13.92 -25.13
C PRO A 789 -32.54 14.62 -26.46
N ILE A 790 -32.70 15.95 -26.46
CA ILE A 790 -32.98 16.72 -27.67
C ILE A 790 -31.74 16.74 -28.57
N LEU A 791 -30.54 16.91 -28.01
CA LEU A 791 -29.30 16.86 -28.78
C LEU A 791 -29.01 15.44 -29.29
N LYS A 792 -29.17 14.41 -28.43
CA LYS A 792 -28.99 13.00 -28.81
C LYS A 792 -29.96 12.54 -29.91
N SER A 793 -31.13 13.17 -30.04
CA SER A 793 -32.10 12.88 -31.11
C SER A 793 -31.72 13.44 -32.48
N LYS A 794 -30.75 14.37 -32.55
CA LYS A 794 -30.35 15.03 -33.80
C LYS A 794 -29.20 14.25 -34.46
N PRO A 795 -29.30 13.91 -35.77
CA PRO A 795 -28.22 13.23 -36.48
C PRO A 795 -26.89 14.00 -36.50
N ALA A 796 -26.97 15.34 -36.51
CA ALA A 796 -25.82 16.25 -36.48
C ALA A 796 -24.96 16.13 -35.21
N PHE A 797 -25.52 15.61 -34.12
CA PHE A 797 -24.75 15.33 -32.91
C PHE A 797 -23.81 14.14 -33.15
N TRP A 798 -24.39 13.02 -33.61
CA TRP A 798 -23.65 11.77 -33.84
C TRP A 798 -22.65 11.85 -34.99
N SER A 799 -22.90 12.70 -35.99
CA SER A 799 -21.96 12.88 -37.11
C SER A 799 -20.59 13.41 -36.67
N ASN A 800 -20.50 14.06 -35.50
CA ASN A 800 -19.26 14.61 -34.97
C ASN A 800 -18.54 13.66 -34.01
N ILE A 801 -19.12 12.50 -33.69
CA ILE A 801 -18.56 11.54 -32.73
C ILE A 801 -17.85 10.42 -33.52
N ASP A 802 -16.63 10.06 -33.09
CA ASP A 802 -15.84 9.02 -33.74
C ASP A 802 -15.92 7.68 -32.97
N TYR A 803 -16.03 7.76 -31.65
CA TYR A 803 -16.19 6.59 -30.77
C TYR A 803 -17.25 6.84 -29.71
N ALA A 804 -17.96 5.78 -29.29
CA ALA A 804 -18.98 5.85 -28.25
C ALA A 804 -18.86 4.71 -27.23
N LEU A 805 -19.00 5.03 -25.94
CA LEU A 805 -19.08 4.09 -24.82
C LEU A 805 -20.50 4.04 -24.29
N ILE A 806 -21.28 3.06 -24.72
CA ILE A 806 -22.74 3.08 -24.53
C ILE A 806 -23.31 1.70 -24.19
N GLU A 807 -24.50 1.70 -23.59
CA GLU A 807 -25.25 0.47 -23.32
C GLU A 807 -25.90 -0.11 -24.60
N ASP A 808 -26.36 -1.36 -24.53
CA ASP A 808 -27.04 -2.05 -25.65
C ASP A 808 -28.29 -1.32 -26.16
N HIS A 809 -29.02 -0.64 -25.27
CA HIS A 809 -30.22 0.12 -25.65
C HIS A 809 -29.83 1.47 -26.27
N GLU A 810 -28.85 2.16 -25.70
CA GLU A 810 -28.30 3.41 -26.25
C GLU A 810 -27.67 3.21 -27.63
N PHE A 811 -27.05 2.05 -27.89
CA PHE A 811 -26.54 1.73 -29.23
C PHE A 811 -27.66 1.65 -30.28
N LYS A 812 -28.82 1.10 -29.91
CA LYS A 812 -30.00 1.08 -30.80
C LYS A 812 -30.55 2.49 -31.01
N GLU A 813 -30.57 3.31 -29.96
CA GLU A 813 -30.98 4.72 -30.05
C GLU A 813 -30.06 5.52 -30.96
N LEU A 814 -28.74 5.34 -30.83
CA LEU A 814 -27.73 5.93 -31.71
C LEU A 814 -27.99 5.52 -33.16
N GLN A 815 -28.19 4.22 -33.45
CA GLN A 815 -28.49 3.75 -34.80
C GLN A 815 -29.81 4.32 -35.34
N SER A 816 -30.80 4.60 -34.48
CA SER A 816 -32.07 5.19 -34.93
C SER A 816 -31.99 6.69 -35.28
N HIS A 817 -31.02 7.40 -34.68
CA HIS A 817 -30.87 8.86 -34.86
C HIS A 817 -29.68 9.24 -35.74
N SER A 818 -28.75 8.33 -36.01
CA SER A 818 -27.62 8.55 -36.91
C SER A 818 -28.08 8.62 -38.37
N SER A 819 -27.44 9.49 -39.16
CA SER A 819 -27.67 9.61 -40.60
C SER A 819 -27.20 8.37 -41.38
N ASP A 820 -26.30 7.57 -40.79
CA ASP A 820 -25.60 6.46 -41.41
C ASP A 820 -25.46 5.26 -40.44
N PRO A 821 -26.57 4.58 -40.07
CA PRO A 821 -26.57 3.58 -38.99
C PRO A 821 -25.65 2.38 -39.23
N GLU A 822 -25.38 2.05 -40.50
CA GLU A 822 -24.54 0.91 -40.91
C GLU A 822 -23.04 1.17 -40.73
N SER A 823 -22.60 2.42 -40.56
CA SER A 823 -21.18 2.76 -40.37
C SER A 823 -20.72 2.61 -38.91
N TRP A 824 -21.64 2.37 -37.97
CA TRP A 824 -21.32 2.18 -36.57
C TRP A 824 -21.05 0.71 -36.25
N GLU A 825 -19.82 0.40 -35.86
CA GLU A 825 -19.36 -0.96 -35.59
C GLU A 825 -18.98 -1.15 -34.13
N VAL A 826 -19.41 -2.26 -33.53
CA VAL A 826 -18.99 -2.65 -32.18
C VAL A 826 -17.61 -3.30 -32.27
N ILE A 827 -16.59 -2.62 -31.75
CA ILE A 827 -15.19 -3.09 -31.79
C ILE A 827 -14.77 -3.86 -30.54
N ASP A 828 -15.43 -3.60 -29.40
CA ASP A 828 -15.18 -4.33 -28.15
C ASP A 828 -16.44 -4.33 -27.27
N THR A 829 -16.52 -5.28 -26.33
CA THR A 829 -17.62 -5.38 -25.37
C THR A 829 -17.06 -5.63 -23.97
N ILE A 830 -17.35 -4.70 -23.06
CA ILE A 830 -16.90 -4.78 -21.68
C ILE A 830 -17.94 -5.47 -20.82
N PHE A 831 -17.49 -6.49 -20.11
CA PHE A 831 -18.33 -7.27 -19.21
C PHE A 831 -18.21 -6.77 -17.77
N GLY A 832 -19.33 -6.82 -17.04
CA GLY A 832 -19.38 -6.57 -15.60
C GLY A 832 -20.15 -7.66 -14.87
N PHE A 833 -20.25 -7.56 -13.55
CA PHE A 833 -20.98 -8.54 -12.75
C PHE A 833 -22.47 -8.59 -13.12
N GLY A 834 -22.96 -9.79 -13.43
CA GLY A 834 -24.35 -10.06 -13.82
C GLY A 834 -25.15 -10.90 -12.83
N GLY A 835 -24.58 -11.20 -11.65
CA GLY A 835 -25.22 -12.04 -10.64
C GLY A 835 -24.65 -13.46 -10.58
N PHE A 836 -25.29 -14.29 -9.75
CA PHE A 836 -24.89 -15.69 -9.53
C PHE A 836 -25.67 -16.62 -10.46
N LYS A 837 -24.98 -17.55 -11.13
CA LYS A 837 -25.58 -18.60 -11.95
C LYS A 837 -25.40 -19.96 -11.28
N PHE A 838 -26.48 -20.75 -11.21
CA PHE A 838 -26.44 -22.13 -10.74
C PHE A 838 -26.15 -23.08 -11.92
N ILE A 839 -24.99 -23.73 -11.88
CA ILE A 839 -24.58 -24.73 -12.87
C ILE A 839 -25.10 -26.10 -12.44
N LYS A 840 -25.78 -26.80 -13.35
CA LYS A 840 -26.33 -28.15 -13.15
C LYS A 840 -25.35 -29.24 -13.65
N PRO A 841 -25.39 -30.46 -13.09
CA PRO A 841 -24.46 -31.55 -13.41
C PRO A 841 -24.47 -32.04 -14.87
N SER A 842 -25.55 -31.83 -15.63
CA SER A 842 -25.81 -32.52 -16.91
C SER A 842 -25.72 -31.62 -18.15
N ALA A 843 -25.33 -30.35 -18.01
CA ALA A 843 -25.11 -29.51 -19.19
C ALA A 843 -23.78 -29.91 -19.82
N PRO A 844 -23.74 -30.43 -21.07
CA PRO A 844 -22.49 -30.71 -21.74
C PRO A 844 -21.64 -29.44 -21.73
N SER A 845 -20.39 -29.61 -21.32
CA SER A 845 -19.37 -28.57 -21.30
C SER A 845 -19.13 -28.06 -22.71
N GLN A 846 -19.87 -27.03 -23.12
CA GLN A 846 -19.36 -26.07 -24.10
C GLN A 846 -18.11 -25.47 -23.46
N HIS A 847 -16.96 -26.02 -23.87
CA HIS A 847 -15.62 -25.71 -23.38
C HIS A 847 -15.01 -24.46 -24.05
N GLU A 848 -15.79 -23.72 -24.83
CA GLU A 848 -15.34 -22.49 -25.48
C GLU A 848 -15.84 -21.29 -24.65
N ASP A 849 -14.89 -20.57 -24.04
CA ASP A 849 -15.03 -19.26 -23.37
C ASP A 849 -15.92 -19.14 -22.11
N ARG A 850 -15.53 -19.79 -21.01
CA ARG A 850 -16.04 -19.43 -19.67
C ARG A 850 -15.09 -18.49 -18.92
N SER A 851 -15.15 -17.19 -19.23
CA SER A 851 -14.60 -16.16 -18.35
C SER A 851 -15.58 -15.88 -17.19
N SER A 852 -15.26 -16.37 -15.99
CA SER A 852 -15.97 -15.98 -14.76
C SER A 852 -15.13 -14.99 -13.95
N ILE A 853 -15.76 -14.25 -13.02
CA ILE A 853 -15.02 -13.32 -12.14
C ILE A 853 -13.95 -14.07 -11.35
N GLU A 854 -14.26 -15.29 -10.90
CA GLU A 854 -13.36 -16.15 -10.13
C GLU A 854 -12.14 -16.54 -10.95
N ILE A 855 -12.37 -17.01 -12.19
CA ILE A 855 -11.31 -17.40 -13.11
C ILE A 855 -10.42 -16.20 -13.46
N ASN A 856 -11.01 -15.04 -13.76
CA ASN A 856 -10.25 -13.83 -14.07
C ASN A 856 -9.43 -13.33 -12.88
N ALA A 857 -10.00 -13.36 -11.66
CA ALA A 857 -9.28 -12.96 -10.44
C ALA A 857 -8.12 -13.90 -10.13
N ILE A 858 -8.33 -15.22 -10.26
CA ILE A 858 -7.29 -16.22 -10.01
C ILE A 858 -6.22 -16.17 -11.08
N LYS A 859 -6.58 -15.98 -12.36
CA LYS A 859 -5.63 -15.78 -13.45
C LYS A 859 -4.74 -14.57 -13.21
N ARG A 860 -5.31 -13.47 -12.71
CA ARG A 860 -4.54 -12.25 -12.37
C ARG A 860 -3.58 -12.45 -11.20
N ILE A 861 -3.90 -13.33 -10.23
CA ILE A 861 -3.09 -13.54 -9.02
C ILE A 861 -2.07 -14.68 -9.19
N ALA A 862 -2.46 -15.77 -9.84
CA ALA A 862 -1.73 -17.04 -9.85
C ALA A 862 -1.50 -17.60 -11.27
N GLY A 863 -1.82 -16.83 -12.31
CA GLY A 863 -1.64 -17.22 -13.71
C GLY A 863 -2.52 -18.41 -14.12
N ASP A 864 -2.24 -18.95 -15.31
CA ASP A 864 -3.02 -20.07 -15.87
C ASP A 864 -2.93 -21.35 -15.01
N LYS A 865 -1.77 -21.61 -14.39
CA LYS A 865 -1.59 -22.74 -13.45
C LYS A 865 -2.50 -22.62 -12.21
N GLY A 866 -2.75 -21.40 -11.74
CA GLY A 866 -3.68 -21.14 -10.65
C GLY A 866 -5.13 -21.43 -11.04
N VAL A 867 -5.51 -21.06 -12.27
CA VAL A 867 -6.83 -21.39 -12.83
C VAL A 867 -7.03 -22.90 -12.92
N ASP A 868 -6.02 -23.65 -13.36
CA ASP A 868 -6.06 -25.11 -13.41
C ASP A 868 -6.27 -25.74 -12.02
N TYR A 869 -5.55 -25.24 -11.02
CA TYR A 869 -5.71 -25.73 -9.64
C TYR A 869 -7.11 -25.40 -9.09
N TYR A 870 -7.60 -24.19 -9.33
CA TYR A 870 -8.94 -23.78 -8.95
C TYR A 870 -10.01 -24.65 -9.61
N ASN A 871 -9.90 -24.91 -10.91
CA ASN A 871 -10.82 -25.78 -11.63
C ASN A 871 -10.81 -27.20 -11.04
N LYS A 872 -9.63 -27.78 -10.77
CA LYS A 872 -9.52 -29.09 -10.08
C LYS A 872 -10.17 -29.09 -8.70
N PHE A 873 -9.92 -28.05 -7.90
CA PHE A 873 -10.50 -27.90 -6.57
C PHE A 873 -12.02 -27.74 -6.61
N ARG A 874 -12.52 -26.89 -7.52
CA ARG A 874 -13.94 -26.70 -7.80
C ARG A 874 -14.60 -28.01 -8.16
N ASP A 875 -14.02 -28.74 -9.11
CA ASP A 875 -14.59 -29.99 -9.61
C ASP A 875 -14.60 -31.07 -8.51
N GLU A 876 -13.57 -31.10 -7.66
CA GLU A 876 -13.51 -31.99 -6.50
C GLU A 876 -14.59 -31.69 -5.44
N ILE A 877 -14.78 -30.40 -5.10
CA ILE A 877 -15.86 -29.97 -4.21
C ILE A 877 -17.22 -30.27 -4.82
N THR A 878 -17.39 -29.97 -6.11
CA THR A 878 -18.65 -30.15 -6.81
C THR A 878 -19.06 -31.62 -6.83
N ARG A 879 -18.07 -32.51 -7.01
CA ARG A 879 -18.25 -33.95 -6.98
C ARG A 879 -18.57 -34.48 -5.57
N ARG A 880 -17.87 -34.02 -4.52
CA ARG A 880 -18.00 -34.57 -3.16
C ARG A 880 -19.11 -33.96 -2.31
N LEU A 881 -19.34 -32.65 -2.40
CA LEU A 881 -20.18 -31.91 -1.47
C LEU A 881 -21.55 -31.55 -2.05
N THR A 882 -21.60 -31.14 -3.33
CA THR A 882 -22.81 -30.55 -3.91
C THR A 882 -23.50 -31.42 -4.95
N ARG A 883 -23.05 -32.67 -5.15
CA ARG A 883 -23.63 -33.63 -6.11
C ARG A 883 -23.75 -33.06 -7.53
N GLY A 884 -22.76 -32.30 -7.98
CA GLY A 884 -22.71 -31.75 -9.34
C GLY A 884 -23.22 -30.31 -9.50
N TYR A 885 -23.60 -29.62 -8.41
CA TYR A 885 -24.06 -28.23 -8.45
C TYR A 885 -22.95 -27.23 -8.11
N TRP A 886 -22.78 -26.19 -8.91
CA TRP A 886 -21.84 -25.09 -8.62
C TRP A 886 -22.50 -23.73 -8.76
N VAL A 887 -22.06 -22.75 -7.96
CA VAL A 887 -22.51 -21.36 -8.08
C VAL A 887 -21.37 -20.56 -8.69
N GLU A 888 -21.58 -20.04 -9.89
CA GLU A 888 -20.60 -19.25 -10.61
C GLU A 888 -20.98 -17.76 -10.59
N MET A 889 -19.98 -16.90 -10.44
CA MET A 889 -20.13 -15.45 -10.58
C MET A 889 -20.12 -15.07 -12.06
N SER A 890 -21.31 -14.80 -12.62
CA SER A 890 -21.45 -14.53 -14.05
C SER A 890 -20.99 -13.13 -14.41
N LEU A 891 -20.26 -13.04 -15.52
CA LEU A 891 -20.06 -11.80 -16.26
C LEU A 891 -21.17 -11.64 -17.31
N VAL A 892 -21.63 -10.41 -17.52
CA VAL A 892 -22.59 -10.02 -18.57
C VAL A 892 -22.11 -8.77 -19.28
N PRO A 893 -22.39 -8.60 -20.59
CA PRO A 893 -22.11 -7.36 -21.30
C PRO A 893 -22.73 -6.17 -20.56
N LYS A 894 -21.95 -5.09 -20.42
CA LYS A 894 -22.41 -3.84 -19.78
C LYS A 894 -22.22 -2.62 -20.68
N ILE A 895 -21.06 -2.51 -21.35
CA ILE A 895 -20.74 -1.35 -22.18
C ILE A 895 -20.18 -1.85 -23.51
N ARG A 896 -20.71 -1.33 -24.61
CA ARG A 896 -20.16 -1.51 -25.95
C ARG A 896 -19.18 -0.40 -26.24
N VAL A 897 -18.04 -0.78 -26.81
CA VAL A 897 -17.13 0.16 -27.44
C VAL A 897 -17.46 0.19 -28.91
N VAL A 898 -17.97 1.32 -29.38
CA VAL A 898 -18.46 1.49 -30.76
C VAL A 898 -17.58 2.49 -31.48
N LYS A 899 -17.26 2.21 -32.74
CA LYS A 899 -16.50 3.07 -33.65
C LYS A 899 -17.37 3.51 -34.82
N HIS A 900 -17.24 4.76 -35.23
CA HIS A 900 -17.81 5.29 -36.47
C HIS A 900 -16.82 5.09 -37.62
N SER A 901 -17.12 4.14 -38.51
CA SER A 901 -16.33 3.85 -39.71
C SER A 901 -16.74 4.81 -40.82
N ARG A 902 -16.28 6.07 -40.76
CA ARG A 902 -16.46 7.01 -41.88
C ARG A 902 -15.75 6.45 -43.11
N ALA A 903 -16.44 6.42 -44.26
CA ALA A 903 -15.75 6.28 -45.54
C ALA A 903 -14.82 7.49 -45.70
N ILE A 904 -13.51 7.23 -45.70
CA ILE A 904 -12.47 8.25 -45.91
C ILE A 904 -12.58 8.81 -47.33
#